data_AF-A0A1Y6EQH3-F1
#
_entry.id   AF-A0A1Y6EQH3-F1
#
_cell.length_a   1.000
_cell.length_b   1.000
_cell.length_c   1.000
_cell.angle_alpha   90.00
_cell.angle_beta   90.00
_cell.angle_gamma   90.00
#
_symmetry.space_group_name_H-M   'P 1'
#
loop_
_entity.id
_entity.type
_entity.pdbx_description
1 polymer ?
#
loop_
_entity_poly.entity_id
_entity_poly.type
_entity_poly.pdbx_seq_one_letter_code
_entity_poly.pdbx_strand_id
1 'polypeptide(L)'
;MELLPITIFPEGGLVSSIITTVWVGVFVLCFFNLRFGWVLSGLVVPGYLVPLVIVKPAAAVVIVIEAVLAYALVWLFSEKLSRGRFPSLFGRDRFMGLILASIIVRLTMDGLVLPEFAGWMEENFDRRIDWEDNLQSFGLVIISLLANQFWKPGLARGLVAAVVTIGLTWLIVRYGLMELTNFRISGVSYLYEGIASSILASPKAYIILTLTAMLASHVNVKYGWDFSGILIPALIALQWYQPSKILTSFAEAIAIYCIARLILKLPMMANVTMEGGRKLLLFFNISFAWKMAVGWLIVWQGLDVKTTDFYGFGYLLSTLIAIKAHDKNIFPRLARSTLQVSLMGAVFGNIVGFTLSAAATRTPWAAGPDASATSNSVDPRFGSLVVEAIGDAHARKVRQEAQPLTPRSAEALGDLVELFEAGAPVGAPGFDMEADGWRVVQLNGGRIAIARADGAGHELLVYDPASTRNLAIVLPDPTASVGLGTAAISLQQNQNASWLVIGAPAPASAIRSTGVVEAFANASNHPQIVIGASAEDAPSQVQFESAAAVAADIAGLRKAIPGLDVGIRVAARTGDGDRGLLALNPRSLLHIASRSAPLAPLSLARACRLPKGGEQAAGWSEVEQLAFMRYEVAAPLVAVARDDDTPFLARAAARQAGFELLGCRLAGRPHWALYSPDRAEGFVFLAKGEEPKRAVLGYRSEDSLLPLRVGAAIHRNWEGDALFVANRSDSLLRSPHSTVDVVWQEWVRQQEGIDNPLTFQLRARPKEAAGLRRSIDLVLVPDRLGEPPEGFGDLVSSMRSAGLRPVVADGSREYAGLEARPAMAMRYFNGTSGRRYAFGWLTMSEGGAK
;
A
#
# COMPACT_ATOMS: atom_id res chain seq x y z
N MET A 1 41.66 -5.00 -15.18
CA MET A 1 41.91 -5.36 -13.77
C MET A 1 40.55 -5.40 -13.08
N GLU A 2 39.85 -6.53 -13.20
CA GLU A 2 38.57 -6.82 -12.54
C GLU A 2 38.87 -7.47 -11.17
N LEU A 3 39.49 -6.73 -10.26
CA LEU A 3 39.97 -7.25 -8.97
C LEU A 3 39.04 -6.96 -7.79
N LEU A 4 37.80 -6.51 -8.04
CA LEU A 4 36.81 -6.21 -7.02
C LEU A 4 35.39 -6.56 -7.48
N PRO A 5 34.52 -7.05 -6.58
CA PRO A 5 34.69 -7.13 -5.12
C PRO A 5 35.17 -8.49 -4.58
N ILE A 6 36.00 -8.48 -3.51
CA ILE A 6 36.45 -9.69 -2.80
C ILE A 6 35.29 -10.28 -1.99
N THR A 7 35.02 -11.58 -2.15
CA THR A 7 33.94 -12.32 -1.47
C THR A 7 34.33 -12.76 -0.06
N ILE A 8 34.33 -11.81 0.89
CA ILE A 8 34.69 -12.07 2.29
C ILE A 8 33.49 -12.56 3.11
N PHE A 9 32.31 -12.01 2.85
CA PHE A 9 31.11 -12.29 3.65
C PHE A 9 30.26 -13.41 3.05
N PRO A 10 29.71 -14.34 3.85
CA PRO A 10 28.82 -15.38 3.35
C PRO A 10 27.48 -14.81 2.87
N GLU A 11 27.01 -15.28 1.72
CA GLU A 11 25.72 -14.90 1.12
C GLU A 11 24.53 -15.29 2.02
N GLY A 12 23.46 -14.50 2.02
CA GLY A 12 22.29 -14.71 2.89
C GLY A 12 22.51 -14.43 4.40
N GLY A 13 23.73 -14.05 4.81
CA GLY A 13 24.11 -13.77 6.20
C GLY A 13 24.67 -12.36 6.41
N LEU A 14 26.01 -12.26 6.53
CA LEU A 14 26.72 -11.03 6.93
C LEU A 14 26.87 -9.99 5.81
N VAL A 15 26.61 -10.37 4.55
CA VAL A 15 26.67 -9.52 3.36
C VAL A 15 25.78 -8.28 3.45
N SER A 16 24.62 -8.39 4.12
CA SER A 16 23.66 -7.30 4.28
C SER A 16 23.18 -7.15 5.73
N SER A 17 24.10 -7.33 6.70
CA SER A 17 23.77 -7.30 8.12
C SER A 17 24.32 -6.08 8.85
N ILE A 18 23.50 -5.54 9.77
CA ILE A 18 23.89 -4.51 10.75
C ILE A 18 25.02 -5.02 11.68
N ILE A 19 25.20 -6.34 11.83
CA ILE A 19 26.30 -6.94 12.62
C ILE A 19 27.66 -6.39 12.17
N THR A 20 27.88 -6.31 10.86
CA THR A 20 29.16 -5.89 10.28
C THR A 20 29.44 -4.42 10.53
N THR A 21 28.44 -3.55 10.38
CA THR A 21 28.60 -2.10 10.67
C THR A 21 28.78 -1.83 12.15
N VAL A 22 28.11 -2.58 13.03
CA VAL A 22 28.31 -2.52 14.48
C VAL A 22 29.71 -2.98 14.88
N TRP A 23 30.22 -4.06 14.29
CA TRP A 23 31.59 -4.51 14.53
C TRP A 23 32.61 -3.41 14.21
N VAL A 24 32.49 -2.74 13.06
CA VAL A 24 33.34 -1.59 12.71
C VAL A 24 33.17 -0.43 13.71
N GLY A 25 31.94 -0.10 14.08
CA GLY A 25 31.67 0.97 15.05
C GLY A 25 32.32 0.72 16.42
N VAL A 26 32.32 -0.54 16.89
CA VAL A 26 33.00 -0.94 18.13
C VAL A 26 34.51 -0.76 18.02
N PHE A 27 35.11 -1.09 16.87
CA PHE A 27 36.54 -0.86 16.61
C PHE A 27 36.90 0.63 16.70
N VAL A 28 36.14 1.47 16.01
CA VAL A 28 36.34 2.92 16.02
C VAL A 28 36.23 3.45 17.44
N LEU A 29 35.18 3.07 18.17
CA LEU A 29 34.93 3.57 19.53
C LEU A 29 35.98 3.08 20.53
N CYS A 30 36.43 1.83 20.42
CA CYS A 30 37.53 1.30 21.25
C CYS A 30 38.87 1.96 20.90
N PHE A 31 39.14 2.27 19.63
CA PHE A 31 40.33 3.01 19.23
C PHE A 31 40.37 4.39 19.90
N PHE A 32 39.28 5.15 19.83
CA PHE A 32 39.22 6.46 20.50
C PHE A 32 39.26 6.38 22.03
N ASN A 33 38.69 5.32 22.62
CA ASN A 33 38.82 5.06 24.05
C ASN A 33 40.27 4.79 24.46
N LEU A 34 40.98 3.90 23.75
CA LEU A 34 42.36 3.55 24.07
C LEU A 34 43.35 4.68 23.78
N ARG A 35 43.09 5.48 22.74
CA ARG A 35 44.01 6.54 22.30
C ARG A 35 43.78 7.88 22.99
N PHE A 36 42.52 8.23 23.26
CA PHE A 36 42.10 9.55 23.76
C PHE A 36 41.27 9.50 25.04
N GLY A 37 41.02 8.32 25.62
CA GLY A 37 40.27 8.18 26.87
C GLY A 37 38.77 8.46 26.73
N TRP A 38 38.20 8.42 25.52
CA TRP A 38 36.78 8.66 25.31
C TRP A 38 35.91 7.61 26.01
N VAL A 39 34.67 7.98 26.35
CA VAL A 39 33.78 7.12 27.13
C VAL A 39 33.25 5.97 26.25
N LEU A 40 33.28 4.73 26.76
CA LEU A 40 32.71 3.53 26.11
C LEU A 40 31.17 3.46 26.17
N SER A 41 30.48 4.60 26.30
CA SER A 41 29.02 4.67 26.36
C SER A 41 28.45 4.72 24.95
N GLY A 42 27.28 4.10 24.73
CA GLY A 42 26.67 4.07 23.39
C GLY A 42 27.46 3.21 22.39
N LEU A 43 28.08 2.13 22.86
CA LEU A 43 29.01 1.27 22.10
C LEU A 43 28.57 0.96 20.65
N VAL A 44 27.27 0.82 20.42
CA VAL A 44 26.70 0.39 19.13
C VAL A 44 26.04 1.48 18.33
N VAL A 45 25.94 2.68 18.89
CA VAL A 45 25.30 3.81 18.22
C VAL A 45 25.98 4.10 16.87
N PRO A 46 27.33 4.13 16.75
CA PRO A 46 27.95 4.41 15.45
C PRO A 46 27.56 3.40 14.36
N GLY A 47 27.61 2.10 14.66
CA GLY A 47 27.32 1.07 13.66
C GLY A 47 25.86 0.96 13.26
N TYR A 48 24.93 1.44 14.10
CA TYR A 48 23.51 1.52 13.78
C TYR A 48 23.13 2.73 12.96
N LEU A 49 23.69 3.90 13.31
CA LEU A 49 23.35 5.13 12.62
C LEU A 49 23.97 5.19 11.23
N VAL A 50 25.12 4.56 10.99
CA VAL A 50 25.78 4.60 9.67
C VAL A 50 24.92 4.07 8.53
N PRO A 51 24.28 2.88 8.62
CA PRO A 51 23.33 2.45 7.60
C PRO A 51 22.20 3.45 7.36
N LEU A 52 21.66 4.06 8.42
CA LEU A 52 20.62 5.08 8.31
C LEU A 52 21.14 6.36 7.64
N VAL A 53 22.35 6.82 7.98
CA VAL A 53 22.99 7.97 7.33
C VAL A 53 23.18 7.73 5.83
N ILE A 54 23.42 6.48 5.40
CA ILE A 54 23.58 6.13 3.98
C ILE A 54 22.23 6.04 3.26
N VAL A 55 21.20 5.48 3.91
CA VAL A 55 19.91 5.17 3.27
C VAL A 55 18.85 6.26 3.50
N LYS A 56 18.65 6.69 4.75
CA LYS A 56 17.67 7.71 5.19
C LYS A 56 18.35 8.76 6.07
N PRO A 57 19.09 9.72 5.50
CA PRO A 57 19.88 10.68 6.27
C PRO A 57 19.03 11.60 7.16
N ALA A 58 17.81 11.96 6.72
CA ALA A 58 16.88 12.78 7.49
C ALA A 58 16.48 12.09 8.82
N ALA A 59 16.05 10.83 8.76
CA ALA A 59 15.74 10.03 9.95
C ALA A 59 16.92 9.93 10.92
N ALA A 60 18.16 9.78 10.41
CA ALA A 60 19.35 9.76 11.27
C ALA A 60 19.57 11.09 12.03
N VAL A 61 19.29 12.22 11.38
CA VAL A 61 19.34 13.55 12.02
C VAL A 61 18.25 13.69 13.08
N VAL A 62 17.02 13.25 12.78
CA VAL A 62 15.91 13.26 13.74
C VAL A 62 16.25 12.45 14.99
N ILE A 63 16.83 11.25 14.84
CA ILE A 63 17.27 10.42 16.00
C ILE A 63 18.28 11.17 16.88
N VAL A 64 19.22 11.92 16.27
CA VAL A 64 20.18 12.72 17.03
C VAL A 64 19.46 13.84 17.78
N ILE A 65 18.53 14.55 17.14
CA ILE A 65 17.72 15.61 17.78
C ILE A 65 16.92 15.03 18.96
N GLU A 66 16.22 13.92 18.77
CA GLU A 66 15.47 13.25 19.82
C GLU A 66 16.35 12.82 20.99
N ALA A 67 17.57 12.33 20.72
CA ALA A 67 18.51 11.96 21.77
C ALA A 67 18.99 13.18 22.56
N VAL A 68 19.18 14.32 21.90
CA VAL A 68 19.50 15.61 22.57
C VAL A 68 18.33 16.07 23.43
N LEU A 69 17.10 15.99 22.93
CA LEU A 69 15.88 16.34 23.68
C LEU A 69 15.68 15.41 24.88
N ALA A 70 15.86 14.10 24.72
CA ALA A 70 15.76 13.13 25.81
C ALA A 70 16.82 13.38 26.88
N TYR A 71 18.06 13.67 26.47
CA TYR A 71 19.12 14.10 27.39
C TYR A 71 18.72 15.39 28.12
N ALA A 72 18.23 16.40 27.41
CA ALA A 72 17.84 17.68 27.97
C ALA A 72 16.69 17.55 28.98
N LEU A 73 15.70 16.70 28.69
CA LEU A 73 14.57 16.43 29.57
C LEU A 73 15.03 15.79 30.89
N VAL A 74 15.86 14.75 30.81
CA VAL A 74 16.43 14.08 32.00
C VAL A 74 17.33 15.02 32.77
N TRP A 75 18.15 15.81 32.08
CA TRP A 75 19.03 16.81 32.71
C TRP A 75 18.21 17.89 33.44
N LEU A 76 17.17 18.44 32.81
CA LEU A 76 16.28 19.44 33.40
C LEU A 76 15.57 18.89 34.63
N PHE A 77 15.06 17.67 34.54
CA PHE A 77 14.38 17.00 35.65
C PHE A 77 15.35 16.74 36.81
N SER A 78 16.55 16.22 36.51
CA SER A 78 17.58 15.90 37.50
C SER A 78 18.05 17.16 38.24
N GLU A 79 18.40 18.23 37.52
CA GLU A 79 19.06 19.41 38.08
C GLU A 79 18.09 20.45 38.66
N LYS A 80 16.94 20.68 38.01
CA LYS A 80 15.97 21.72 38.43
C LYS A 80 14.81 21.21 39.27
N LEU A 81 14.29 20.03 38.99
CA LEU A 81 13.03 19.54 39.58
C LEU A 81 13.24 18.60 40.77
N SER A 82 14.35 17.84 40.80
CA SER A 82 14.51 16.72 41.73
C SER A 82 15.34 16.99 42.99
N ARG A 83 15.82 18.23 43.24
CA ARG A 83 16.61 18.58 44.44
C ARG A 83 15.89 18.14 45.73
N GLY A 84 16.21 16.94 46.20
CA GLY A 84 15.81 16.37 47.49
C GLY A 84 14.70 15.29 47.51
N ARG A 85 13.93 15.02 46.43
CA ARG A 85 12.72 14.14 46.52
C ARG A 85 12.78 12.79 45.80
N PHE A 86 13.61 12.60 44.78
CA PHE A 86 13.68 11.35 44.00
C PHE A 86 15.11 10.78 43.79
N PRO A 87 15.90 10.55 44.86
CA PRO A 87 17.29 10.08 44.73
C PRO A 87 17.44 8.67 44.10
N SER A 88 16.40 7.85 44.07
CA SER A 88 16.44 6.49 43.49
C SER A 88 16.44 6.48 41.95
N LEU A 89 15.76 7.43 41.30
CA LEU A 89 15.65 7.48 39.83
C LEU A 89 16.96 7.92 39.14
N PHE A 90 17.82 8.69 39.83
CA PHE A 90 18.98 9.37 39.22
C PHE A 90 20.33 8.80 39.66
N GLY A 91 20.34 7.65 40.34
CA GLY A 91 21.55 6.89 40.69
C GLY A 91 21.92 5.83 39.64
N ARG A 92 21.97 4.57 40.06
CA ARG A 92 22.26 3.41 39.18
C ARG A 92 21.23 3.23 38.06
N ASP A 93 20.01 3.76 38.25
CA ASP A 93 18.88 3.65 37.31
C ASP A 93 18.70 4.84 36.36
N ARG A 94 19.69 5.75 36.27
CA ARG A 94 19.67 6.88 35.32
C ARG A 94 19.33 6.47 33.87
N PHE A 95 19.72 5.26 33.49
CA PHE A 95 19.48 4.74 32.16
C PHE A 95 17.99 4.43 31.92
N MET A 96 17.25 4.01 32.95
CA MET A 96 15.79 3.88 32.91
C MET A 96 15.13 5.24 32.69
N GLY A 97 15.61 6.29 33.38
CA GLY A 97 15.14 7.66 33.16
C GLY A 97 15.30 8.13 31.72
N LEU A 98 16.45 7.81 31.09
CA LEU A 98 16.70 8.12 29.68
C LEU A 98 15.80 7.32 28.71
N ILE A 99 15.51 6.04 29.01
CA ILE A 99 14.54 5.26 28.23
C ILE A 99 13.16 5.90 28.32
N LEU A 100 12.66 6.22 29.52
CA LEU A 100 11.35 6.84 29.71
C LEU A 100 11.26 8.21 29.02
N ALA A 101 12.28 9.04 29.16
CA ALA A 101 12.37 10.32 28.49
C ALA A 101 12.36 10.17 26.95
N SER A 102 13.08 9.19 26.40
CA SER A 102 13.06 8.93 24.96
C SER A 102 11.68 8.52 24.44
N ILE A 103 10.88 7.78 25.22
CA ILE A 103 9.50 7.43 24.85
C ILE A 103 8.63 8.69 24.81
N ILE A 104 8.73 9.55 25.82
CA ILE A 104 7.94 10.78 25.89
C ILE A 104 8.28 11.70 24.71
N VAL A 105 9.58 11.93 24.47
CA VAL A 105 10.06 12.73 23.34
C VAL A 105 9.53 12.15 22.04
N ARG A 106 9.63 10.83 21.86
CA ARG A 106 9.17 10.16 20.65
C ARG A 106 7.66 10.27 20.44
N LEU A 107 6.84 9.98 21.45
CA LEU A 107 5.38 10.13 21.33
C LEU A 107 4.97 11.57 21.00
N THR A 108 5.72 12.56 21.51
CA THR A 108 5.48 13.98 21.21
C THR A 108 5.94 14.34 19.79
N MET A 109 7.11 13.87 19.37
CA MET A 109 7.69 14.15 18.06
C MET A 109 6.92 13.44 16.94
N ASP A 110 6.73 12.12 17.04
CA ASP A 110 6.01 11.31 16.05
C ASP A 110 4.51 11.68 15.99
N GLY A 111 3.90 12.05 17.13
CA GLY A 111 2.45 12.28 17.22
C GLY A 111 1.98 13.71 16.92
N LEU A 112 2.83 14.72 17.13
CA LEU A 112 2.43 16.13 17.02
C LEU A 112 3.40 16.94 16.14
N VAL A 113 4.70 16.87 16.42
CA VAL A 113 5.68 17.82 15.85
C VAL A 113 6.11 17.46 14.44
N LEU A 114 6.44 16.20 14.18
CA LEU A 114 6.98 15.74 12.89
C LEU A 114 5.93 15.73 11.77
N PRO A 115 4.66 15.31 11.98
CA PRO A 115 3.65 15.38 10.92
C PRO A 115 3.35 16.82 10.47
N GLU A 116 3.20 17.76 11.42
CA GLU A 116 3.00 19.18 11.09
C GLU A 116 4.23 19.76 10.38
N PHE A 117 5.43 19.41 10.83
CA PHE A 117 6.67 19.87 10.19
C PHE A 117 6.87 19.24 8.79
N ALA A 118 6.47 17.99 8.59
CA ALA A 118 6.49 17.31 7.29
C ALA A 118 5.54 17.99 6.30
N GLY A 119 4.30 18.30 6.72
CA GLY A 119 3.36 19.06 5.91
C GLY A 119 3.89 20.46 5.55
N TRP A 120 4.47 21.17 6.51
CA TRP A 120 5.11 22.46 6.25
C TRP A 120 6.31 22.35 5.28
N MET A 121 7.10 21.28 5.36
CA MET A 121 8.21 21.02 4.44
C MET A 121 7.71 20.69 3.03
N GLU A 122 6.64 19.92 2.90
CA GLU A 122 6.05 19.54 1.61
C GLU A 122 5.39 20.72 0.88
N GLU A 123 4.85 21.68 1.64
CA GLU A 123 4.34 22.94 1.10
C GLU A 123 5.44 23.87 0.57
N ASN A 124 6.63 23.85 1.18
CA ASN A 124 7.70 24.83 0.94
C ASN A 124 8.93 24.30 0.18
N PHE A 125 9.13 22.98 0.12
CA PHE A 125 10.24 22.30 -0.57
C PHE A 125 9.73 21.28 -1.60
N ASP A 126 10.65 20.66 -2.35
CA ASP A 126 10.34 19.79 -3.49
C ASP A 126 9.42 18.61 -3.12
N ARG A 127 8.25 18.52 -3.75
CA ARG A 127 7.20 17.50 -3.53
C ARG A 127 7.56 16.10 -4.07
N ARG A 128 8.79 15.92 -4.55
CA ARG A 128 9.31 14.62 -5.02
C ARG A 128 9.88 13.77 -3.89
N ILE A 129 10.16 14.38 -2.73
CA ILE A 129 10.64 13.70 -1.54
C ILE A 129 9.44 13.49 -0.63
N ASP A 130 9.11 12.23 -0.33
CA ASP A 130 8.12 11.89 0.69
C ASP A 130 8.72 12.22 2.07
N TRP A 131 8.35 13.39 2.59
CA TRP A 131 8.88 13.90 3.86
C TRP A 131 8.31 13.14 5.07
N GLU A 132 7.13 12.55 4.95
CA GLU A 132 6.47 11.79 6.01
C GLU A 132 7.24 10.49 6.31
N ASP A 133 7.57 9.71 5.27
CA ASP A 133 8.34 8.47 5.41
C ASP A 133 9.85 8.69 5.75
N ASN A 134 10.41 9.85 5.38
CA ASN A 134 11.82 10.16 5.62
C ASN A 134 12.12 10.77 7.00
N LEU A 135 11.14 11.43 7.63
CA LEU A 135 11.31 12.07 8.94
C LEU A 135 11.00 11.15 10.12
N GLN A 136 10.40 9.98 9.87
CA GLN A 136 10.06 9.02 10.91
C GLN A 136 11.30 8.44 11.59
N SER A 137 11.36 8.52 12.92
CA SER A 137 12.51 8.10 13.71
C SER A 137 12.51 6.60 14.01
N PHE A 138 13.66 5.92 13.89
CA PHE A 138 13.80 4.48 14.12
C PHE A 138 14.49 4.14 15.46
N GLY A 139 13.89 3.23 16.24
CA GLY A 139 14.53 2.54 17.37
C GLY A 139 14.61 3.28 18.72
N LEU A 140 13.71 2.91 19.66
CA LEU A 140 13.68 3.43 21.05
C LEU A 140 15.04 3.35 21.78
N VAL A 141 15.72 2.23 21.59
CA VAL A 141 16.93 1.91 22.35
C VAL A 141 18.10 2.79 21.89
N ILE A 142 18.18 3.12 20.60
CA ILE A 142 19.29 3.89 20.04
C ILE A 142 19.28 5.32 20.59
N ILE A 143 18.09 5.95 20.64
CA ILE A 143 17.89 7.30 21.21
C ILE A 143 18.38 7.35 22.66
N SER A 144 17.95 6.39 23.49
CA SER A 144 18.34 6.32 24.90
C SER A 144 19.84 6.06 25.09
N LEU A 145 20.47 5.25 24.23
CA LEU A 145 21.91 4.95 24.27
C LEU A 145 22.75 6.17 23.86
N LEU A 146 22.32 6.91 22.84
CA LEU A 146 22.97 8.14 22.40
C LEU A 146 22.83 9.24 23.46
N ALA A 147 21.64 9.39 24.05
CA ALA A 147 21.44 10.31 25.18
C ALA A 147 22.33 9.95 26.39
N ASN A 148 22.51 8.65 26.67
CA ASN A 148 23.43 8.18 27.72
C ASN A 148 24.91 8.40 27.36
N GLN A 149 25.27 8.51 26.09
CA GLN A 149 26.62 8.87 25.66
C GLN A 149 26.93 10.34 25.97
N PHE A 150 25.93 11.23 25.95
CA PHE A 150 26.09 12.65 26.28
C PHE A 150 26.26 12.91 27.78
N TRP A 151 25.80 12.00 28.65
CA TRP A 151 25.72 12.22 30.09
C TRP A 151 27.07 12.52 30.78
N LYS A 152 28.08 11.67 30.57
CA LYS A 152 29.39 11.84 31.24
C LYS A 152 30.24 12.99 30.66
N PRO A 153 30.43 13.10 29.33
CA PRO A 153 31.25 14.16 28.74
C PRO A 153 30.52 15.52 28.64
N GLY A 154 29.20 15.55 28.84
CA GLY A 154 28.33 16.68 28.56
C GLY A 154 27.90 16.72 27.09
N LEU A 155 26.84 17.49 26.79
CA LEU A 155 26.22 17.55 25.46
C LEU A 155 27.22 17.89 24.34
N ALA A 156 27.99 18.96 24.50
CA ALA A 156 28.89 19.43 23.43
C ALA A 156 30.00 18.42 23.11
N ARG A 157 30.75 17.96 24.13
CA ARG A 157 31.84 16.98 23.91
C ARG A 157 31.30 15.62 23.51
N GLY A 158 30.14 15.22 24.05
CA GLY A 158 29.46 13.99 23.67
C GLY A 158 28.98 13.99 22.22
N LEU A 159 28.41 15.11 21.75
CA LEU A 159 28.00 15.28 20.37
C LEU A 159 29.19 15.27 19.41
N VAL A 160 30.28 15.97 19.74
CA VAL A 160 31.53 15.91 18.93
C VAL A 160 32.06 14.49 18.85
N ALA A 161 32.11 13.77 19.98
CA ALA A 161 32.54 12.37 19.98
C ALA A 161 31.63 11.47 19.14
N ALA A 162 30.30 11.68 19.20
CA ALA A 162 29.33 10.96 18.38
C ALA A 162 29.53 11.24 16.89
N VAL A 163 29.63 12.50 16.49
CA VAL A 163 29.86 12.91 15.08
C VAL A 163 31.16 12.31 14.54
N VAL A 164 32.25 12.36 15.30
CA VAL A 164 33.53 11.80 14.87
C VAL A 164 33.48 10.28 14.74
N THR A 165 32.90 9.59 15.73
CA THR A 165 32.80 8.11 15.70
C THR A 165 31.86 7.61 14.60
N ILE A 166 30.70 8.25 14.42
CA ILE A 166 29.74 7.95 13.34
C ILE A 166 30.39 8.26 11.99
N GLY A 167 31.00 9.43 11.82
CA GLY A 167 31.63 9.86 10.56
C GLY A 167 32.79 8.98 10.13
N LEU A 168 33.66 8.56 11.07
CA LEU A 168 34.75 7.64 10.74
C LEU A 168 34.23 6.23 10.43
N THR A 169 33.23 5.75 11.17
CA THR A 169 32.57 4.46 10.87
C THR A 169 31.90 4.51 9.50
N TRP A 170 31.25 5.62 9.15
CA TRP A 170 30.66 5.86 7.83
C TRP A 170 31.71 5.79 6.73
N LEU A 171 32.86 6.45 6.89
CA LEU A 171 33.94 6.44 5.91
C LEU A 171 34.46 5.01 5.68
N ILE A 172 34.72 4.26 6.76
CA ILE A 172 35.19 2.87 6.67
C ILE A 172 34.15 1.95 6.00
N VAL A 173 32.87 2.10 6.33
CA VAL A 173 31.81 1.27 5.73
C VAL A 173 31.58 1.63 4.26
N ARG A 174 31.45 2.93 3.95
CA ARG A 174 31.10 3.42 2.61
C ARG A 174 32.23 3.20 1.60
N TYR A 175 33.46 3.57 1.96
CA TYR A 175 34.60 3.51 1.04
C TYR A 175 35.50 2.29 1.24
N GLY A 176 35.48 1.67 2.43
CA GLY A 176 36.21 0.43 2.69
C GLY A 176 35.37 -0.79 2.34
N LEU A 177 34.33 -1.05 3.11
CA LEU A 177 33.54 -2.29 3.00
C LEU A 177 32.74 -2.37 1.69
N MET A 178 31.99 -1.33 1.33
CA MET A 178 31.11 -1.40 0.15
C MET A 178 31.86 -1.39 -1.19
N GLU A 179 33.02 -0.75 -1.27
CA GLU A 179 33.80 -0.70 -2.51
C GLU A 179 34.77 -1.89 -2.66
N LEU A 180 35.37 -2.35 -1.55
CA LEU A 180 36.41 -3.38 -1.62
C LEU A 180 35.89 -4.82 -1.41
N THR A 181 34.68 -4.99 -0.87
CA THR A 181 34.13 -6.31 -0.51
C THR A 181 32.73 -6.52 -1.06
N ASN A 182 32.19 -7.72 -0.91
CA ASN A 182 30.83 -8.05 -1.32
C ASN A 182 29.71 -7.51 -0.39
N PHE A 183 29.98 -6.56 0.51
CA PHE A 183 29.00 -5.99 1.45
C PHE A 183 28.00 -5.05 0.75
N ARG A 184 26.70 -5.28 0.94
CA ARG A 184 25.60 -4.50 0.30
C ARG A 184 24.62 -3.97 1.33
N ILE A 185 24.30 -2.67 1.22
CA ILE A 185 23.41 -1.97 2.17
C ILE A 185 21.92 -2.05 1.79
N SER A 186 21.60 -2.46 0.55
CA SER A 186 20.23 -2.58 0.06
C SER A 186 19.38 -3.55 0.91
N GLY A 187 19.94 -4.67 1.36
CA GLY A 187 19.25 -5.60 2.27
C GLY A 187 18.98 -5.05 3.68
N VAL A 188 19.72 -4.02 4.10
CA VAL A 188 19.53 -3.35 5.40
C VAL A 188 18.34 -2.38 5.33
N SER A 189 18.07 -1.78 4.17
CA SER A 189 16.89 -0.91 3.94
C SER A 189 15.58 -1.70 4.15
N TYR A 190 15.46 -2.88 3.53
CA TYR A 190 14.29 -3.75 3.67
C TYR A 190 14.05 -4.22 5.12
N LEU A 191 15.13 -4.45 5.88
CA LEU A 191 15.04 -4.78 7.31
C LEU A 191 14.51 -3.60 8.13
N TYR A 192 14.91 -2.37 7.82
CA TYR A 192 14.42 -1.18 8.53
C TYR A 192 13.01 -0.78 8.13
N GLU A 193 12.63 -0.94 6.87
CA GLU A 193 11.27 -0.74 6.36
C GLU A 193 10.27 -1.70 7.01
N GLY A 194 10.63 -2.99 7.12
CA GLY A 194 9.83 -3.99 7.85
C GLY A 194 9.79 -3.78 9.36
N ILE A 195 10.86 -3.25 9.97
CA ILE A 195 10.87 -2.90 11.40
C ILE A 195 10.06 -1.61 11.65
N ALA A 196 10.09 -0.65 10.74
CA ALA A 196 9.33 0.59 10.82
C ALA A 196 7.82 0.29 10.81
N SER A 197 7.36 -0.48 9.82
CA SER A 197 5.95 -0.89 9.75
C SER A 197 5.57 -1.73 10.97
N SER A 198 6.41 -2.69 11.39
CA SER A 198 6.12 -3.60 12.51
C SER A 198 6.15 -2.94 13.90
N ILE A 199 7.02 -1.95 14.12
CA ILE A 199 7.17 -1.27 15.41
C ILE A 199 6.10 -0.19 15.60
N LEU A 200 5.70 0.53 14.54
CA LEU A 200 4.50 1.39 14.59
C LEU A 200 3.22 0.55 14.73
N ALA A 201 3.18 -0.65 14.12
CA ALA A 201 2.04 -1.55 14.21
C ALA A 201 1.92 -2.31 15.55
N SER A 202 2.97 -2.37 16.41
CA SER A 202 2.92 -3.15 17.65
C SER A 202 3.30 -2.35 18.92
N PRO A 203 2.39 -1.53 19.45
CA PRO A 203 2.50 -0.90 20.78
C PRO A 203 2.84 -1.89 21.91
N LYS A 204 2.47 -3.17 21.72
CA LYS A 204 2.75 -4.28 22.64
C LYS A 204 4.24 -4.53 22.86
N ALA A 205 5.07 -4.44 21.81
CA ALA A 205 6.52 -4.64 21.92
C ALA A 205 7.16 -3.55 22.80
N TYR A 206 6.72 -2.30 22.67
CA TYR A 206 7.16 -1.20 23.52
C TYR A 206 6.80 -1.42 24.98
N ILE A 207 5.57 -1.84 25.26
CA ILE A 207 5.10 -2.13 26.62
C ILE A 207 5.96 -3.25 27.25
N ILE A 208 6.21 -4.34 26.51
CA ILE A 208 7.05 -5.44 27.00
C ILE A 208 8.48 -4.97 27.29
N LEU A 209 9.12 -4.26 26.36
CA LEU A 209 10.51 -3.80 26.53
C LEU A 209 10.64 -2.87 27.74
N THR A 210 9.74 -1.90 27.88
CA THR A 210 9.80 -0.87 28.91
C THR A 210 9.45 -1.42 30.28
N LEU A 211 8.39 -2.22 30.37
CA LEU A 211 7.98 -2.87 31.60
C LEU A 211 9.03 -3.88 32.07
N THR A 212 9.62 -4.64 31.16
CA THR A 212 10.72 -5.56 31.51
C THR A 212 11.94 -4.79 31.99
N ALA A 213 12.32 -3.70 31.32
CA ALA A 213 13.45 -2.88 31.77
C ALA A 213 13.18 -2.28 33.15
N MET A 214 11.94 -1.88 33.44
CA MET A 214 11.52 -1.34 34.74
C MET A 214 11.58 -2.43 35.83
N LEU A 215 11.07 -3.62 35.54
CA LEU A 215 11.18 -4.79 36.43
C LEU A 215 12.64 -5.17 36.67
N ALA A 216 13.47 -5.18 35.63
CA ALA A 216 14.89 -5.48 35.73
C ALA A 216 15.63 -4.46 36.60
N SER A 217 15.35 -3.17 36.42
CA SER A 217 15.86 -2.09 37.27
C SER A 217 15.44 -2.29 38.74
N HIS A 218 14.15 -2.53 38.99
CA HIS A 218 13.64 -2.72 40.34
C HIS A 218 14.24 -3.95 41.03
N VAL A 219 14.33 -5.09 40.33
CA VAL A 219 14.90 -6.33 40.86
C VAL A 219 16.41 -6.20 41.08
N ASN A 220 17.11 -5.45 40.23
CA ASN A 220 18.52 -5.14 40.41
C ASN A 220 18.76 -4.31 41.68
N VAL A 221 17.88 -3.36 42.01
CA VAL A 221 17.91 -2.56 43.25
C VAL A 221 17.53 -3.36 44.48
N LYS A 222 16.37 -4.02 44.45
CA LYS A 222 15.81 -4.66 45.64
C LYS A 222 16.50 -5.97 46.01
N TYR A 223 16.85 -6.80 45.03
CA TYR A 223 17.39 -8.15 45.26
C TYR A 223 18.86 -8.28 44.88
N GLY A 224 19.49 -7.22 44.34
CA GLY A 224 20.89 -7.25 43.94
C GLY A 224 21.21 -8.18 42.76
N TRP A 225 20.19 -8.63 42.01
CA TRP A 225 20.40 -9.49 40.84
C TRP A 225 21.10 -8.69 39.75
N ASP A 226 22.26 -9.15 39.27
CA ASP A 226 23.04 -8.44 38.27
C ASP A 226 22.87 -9.06 36.88
N PHE A 227 22.18 -8.33 36.00
CA PHE A 227 21.98 -8.69 34.59
C PHE A 227 22.86 -7.87 33.65
N SER A 228 23.78 -7.06 34.18
CA SER A 228 24.77 -6.28 33.43
C SER A 228 24.21 -5.26 32.45
N GLY A 229 22.98 -4.83 32.71
CA GLY A 229 22.24 -3.85 31.94
C GLY A 229 20.78 -4.23 31.92
N ILE A 230 19.89 -3.28 32.18
CA ILE A 230 18.44 -3.51 32.21
C ILE A 230 17.87 -3.89 30.83
N LEU A 231 18.61 -3.61 29.75
CA LEU A 231 18.22 -3.96 28.37
C LEU A 231 18.39 -5.43 28.03
N ILE A 232 19.35 -6.14 28.62
CA ILE A 232 19.60 -7.56 28.30
C ILE A 232 18.34 -8.41 28.57
N PRO A 233 17.74 -8.37 29.79
CA PRO A 233 16.48 -9.08 30.03
C PRO A 233 15.30 -8.51 29.23
N ALA A 234 15.26 -7.19 28.97
CA ALA A 234 14.19 -6.56 28.17
C ALA A 234 14.20 -7.00 26.69
N LEU A 235 15.38 -7.15 26.10
CA LEU A 235 15.55 -7.65 24.74
C LEU A 235 15.20 -9.14 24.65
N ILE A 236 15.56 -9.94 25.66
CA ILE A 236 15.15 -11.35 25.74
C ILE A 236 13.64 -11.47 25.94
N ALA A 237 13.01 -10.54 26.66
CA ALA A 237 11.56 -10.58 26.88
C ALA A 237 10.76 -10.55 25.57
N LEU A 238 11.26 -9.78 24.58
CA LEU A 238 10.68 -9.74 23.23
C LEU A 238 10.83 -11.06 22.47
N GLN A 239 11.77 -11.93 22.87
CA GLN A 239 12.06 -13.19 22.19
C GLN A 239 11.27 -14.37 22.72
N TRP A 240 10.40 -14.18 23.71
CA TRP A 240 9.54 -15.28 24.17
C TRP A 240 8.54 -15.76 23.10
N TYR A 241 8.32 -14.98 22.04
CA TYR A 241 7.57 -15.41 20.87
C TYR A 241 8.40 -16.29 19.91
N GLN A 242 9.73 -16.31 20.06
CA GLN A 242 10.66 -17.14 19.28
C GLN A 242 11.63 -17.86 20.23
N PRO A 243 11.18 -18.92 20.94
CA PRO A 243 11.99 -19.59 21.96
C PRO A 243 13.30 -20.18 21.38
N SER A 244 13.29 -20.57 20.10
CA SER A 244 14.49 -20.99 19.37
C SER A 244 15.59 -19.92 19.40
N LYS A 245 15.24 -18.64 19.25
CA LYS A 245 16.17 -17.51 19.30
C LYS A 245 16.76 -17.25 20.67
N ILE A 246 16.01 -17.52 21.74
CA ILE A 246 16.55 -17.46 23.10
C ILE A 246 17.61 -18.55 23.26
N LEU A 247 17.30 -19.77 22.83
CA LEU A 247 18.21 -20.90 22.95
C LEU A 247 19.49 -20.70 22.13
N THR A 248 19.38 -20.25 20.88
CA THR A 248 20.56 -19.97 20.03
C THR A 248 21.40 -18.82 20.58
N SER A 249 20.80 -17.78 21.16
CA SER A 249 21.53 -16.69 21.86
C SER A 249 22.37 -17.20 23.03
N PHE A 250 21.81 -18.07 23.88
CA PHE A 250 22.54 -18.63 25.00
C PHE A 250 23.61 -19.63 24.55
N ALA A 251 23.30 -20.47 23.56
CA ALA A 251 24.27 -21.39 22.96
C ALA A 251 25.46 -20.63 22.37
N GLU A 252 25.19 -19.55 21.62
CA GLU A 252 26.22 -18.68 21.06
C GLU A 252 27.03 -17.99 22.16
N ALA A 253 26.38 -17.48 23.22
CA ALA A 253 27.08 -16.88 24.36
C ALA A 253 28.02 -17.88 25.06
N ILE A 254 27.60 -19.15 25.19
CA ILE A 254 28.43 -20.22 25.75
C ILE A 254 29.62 -20.50 24.84
N ALA A 255 29.41 -20.61 23.53
CA ALA A 255 30.48 -20.82 22.56
C ALA A 255 31.53 -19.70 22.64
N ILE A 256 31.09 -18.43 22.58
CA ILE A 256 31.96 -17.25 22.70
C ILE A 256 32.72 -17.27 24.04
N TYR A 257 32.03 -17.56 25.15
CA TYR A 257 32.64 -17.63 26.47
C TYR A 257 33.74 -18.71 26.56
N CYS A 258 33.47 -19.92 26.05
CA CYS A 258 34.42 -21.02 26.05
C CYS A 258 35.64 -20.72 25.19
N ILE A 259 35.45 -20.18 23.97
CA ILE A 259 36.52 -19.79 23.07
C ILE A 259 37.38 -18.68 23.71
N ALA A 260 36.76 -17.65 24.28
CA ALA A 260 37.47 -16.57 24.95
C ALA A 260 38.31 -17.07 26.13
N ARG A 261 37.75 -17.98 26.94
CA ARG A 261 38.47 -18.60 28.06
C ARG A 261 39.66 -19.44 27.61
N LEU A 262 39.53 -20.14 26.48
CA LEU A 262 40.63 -20.92 25.89
C LEU A 262 41.74 -19.99 25.38
N ILE A 263 41.37 -18.93 24.65
CA ILE A 263 42.33 -17.95 24.10
C ILE A 263 43.10 -17.23 25.21
N LEU A 264 42.41 -16.81 26.28
CA LEU A 264 43.04 -16.12 27.41
C LEU A 264 43.95 -17.02 28.25
N LYS A 265 43.82 -18.35 28.13
CA LYS A 265 44.73 -19.33 28.76
C LYS A 265 45.97 -19.63 27.92
N LEU A 266 46.06 -19.15 26.67
CA LEU A 266 47.24 -19.36 25.84
C LEU A 266 48.45 -18.62 26.43
N PRO A 267 49.66 -19.20 26.39
CA PRO A 267 50.86 -18.65 27.02
C PRO A 267 51.23 -17.26 26.49
N MET A 268 50.84 -16.94 25.25
CA MET A 268 51.04 -15.62 24.64
C MET A 268 50.13 -14.52 25.23
N MET A 269 48.93 -14.89 25.70
CA MET A 269 47.91 -13.96 26.19
C MET A 269 47.83 -13.92 27.71
N ALA A 270 48.32 -14.95 28.40
CA ALA A 270 48.27 -15.09 29.85
C ALA A 270 48.96 -13.95 30.62
N ASN A 271 49.96 -13.31 30.01
CA ASN A 271 50.73 -12.20 30.61
C ASN A 271 50.25 -10.80 30.19
N VAL A 272 49.19 -10.70 29.39
CA VAL A 272 48.67 -9.42 28.88
C VAL A 272 47.50 -8.94 29.72
N THR A 273 47.55 -7.70 30.21
CA THR A 273 46.43 -7.07 30.94
C THR A 273 45.27 -6.74 29.98
N MET A 274 44.23 -7.58 29.99
CA MET A 274 43.02 -7.44 29.16
C MET A 274 41.89 -6.76 29.94
N GLU A 275 41.89 -5.43 29.97
CA GLU A 275 40.85 -4.62 30.62
C GLU A 275 40.24 -3.59 29.65
N GLY A 276 39.04 -3.09 29.99
CA GLY A 276 38.35 -2.03 29.24
C GLY A 276 38.10 -2.36 27.77
N GLY A 277 38.45 -1.43 26.88
CA GLY A 277 38.23 -1.56 25.43
C GLY A 277 38.92 -2.76 24.78
N ARG A 278 40.09 -3.20 25.29
CA ARG A 278 40.81 -4.36 24.75
C ARG A 278 40.04 -5.65 24.94
N LYS A 279 39.42 -5.81 26.11
CA LYS A 279 38.55 -6.96 26.41
C LYS A 279 37.30 -6.96 25.54
N LEU A 280 36.67 -5.79 25.36
CA LEU A 280 35.52 -5.67 24.46
C LEU A 280 35.87 -6.11 23.05
N LEU A 281 36.96 -5.60 22.47
CA LEU A 281 37.41 -5.98 21.13
C LEU A 281 37.63 -7.49 21.00
N LEU A 282 38.24 -8.14 21.99
CA LEU A 282 38.47 -9.59 21.95
C LEU A 282 37.16 -10.37 21.81
N PHE A 283 36.18 -10.09 22.68
CA PHE A 283 34.90 -10.81 22.66
C PHE A 283 34.08 -10.52 21.40
N PHE A 284 34.10 -9.28 20.92
CA PHE A 284 33.44 -8.91 19.66
C PHE A 284 34.07 -9.58 18.45
N ASN A 285 35.40 -9.69 18.39
CA ASN A 285 36.09 -10.40 17.32
C ASN A 285 35.80 -11.89 17.35
N ILE A 286 35.77 -12.52 18.53
CA ILE A 286 35.39 -13.93 18.68
C ILE A 286 33.96 -14.15 18.20
N SER A 287 33.02 -13.28 18.60
CA SER A 287 31.62 -13.36 18.16
C SER A 287 31.50 -13.20 16.64
N PHE A 288 32.19 -12.23 16.05
CA PHE A 288 32.16 -11.99 14.61
C PHE A 288 32.75 -13.16 13.83
N ALA A 289 33.91 -13.67 14.26
CA ALA A 289 34.55 -14.84 13.67
C ALA A 289 33.68 -16.10 13.79
N TRP A 290 33.03 -16.31 14.94
CA TRP A 290 32.07 -17.40 15.14
C TRP A 290 30.91 -17.33 14.15
N LYS A 291 30.26 -16.16 14.02
CA LYS A 291 29.16 -15.96 13.07
C LYS A 291 29.60 -16.13 11.62
N MET A 292 30.81 -15.68 11.28
CA MET A 292 31.40 -15.86 9.96
C MET A 292 31.63 -17.34 9.66
N ALA A 293 32.17 -18.11 10.62
CA ALA A 293 32.36 -19.55 10.49
C ALA A 293 31.02 -20.30 10.33
N VAL A 294 30.02 -19.98 11.17
CA VAL A 294 28.67 -20.56 11.06
C VAL A 294 28.02 -20.21 9.71
N GLY A 295 28.15 -18.97 9.26
CA GLY A 295 27.59 -18.53 7.99
C GLY A 295 28.20 -19.25 6.79
N TRP A 296 29.54 -19.38 6.75
CA TRP A 296 30.22 -20.16 5.71
C TRP A 296 29.92 -21.66 5.80
N LEU A 297 29.76 -22.22 7.01
CA LEU A 297 29.40 -23.62 7.21
C LEU A 297 28.02 -23.95 6.62
N ILE A 298 27.03 -23.08 6.85
CA ILE A 298 25.66 -23.25 6.32
C ILE A 298 25.66 -23.19 4.79
N VAL A 299 26.34 -22.19 4.22
CA VAL A 299 26.49 -22.04 2.76
C VAL A 299 27.19 -23.26 2.17
N TRP A 300 28.24 -23.77 2.81
CA TRP A 300 28.98 -24.95 2.35
C TRP A 300 28.14 -26.24 2.42
N GLN A 301 27.24 -26.36 3.41
CA GLN A 301 26.32 -27.49 3.51
C GLN A 301 25.16 -27.43 2.52
N GLY A 302 25.01 -26.35 1.75
CA GLY A 302 23.95 -26.19 0.76
C GLY A 302 22.55 -26.18 1.36
N LEU A 303 22.42 -25.85 2.66
CA LEU A 303 21.13 -25.78 3.32
C LEU A 303 20.43 -24.49 2.91
N ASP A 304 19.30 -24.61 2.21
CA ASP A 304 18.49 -23.46 1.75
C ASP A 304 17.63 -22.89 2.90
N VAL A 305 18.29 -22.53 4.00
CA VAL A 305 17.69 -21.94 5.18
C VAL A 305 18.29 -20.56 5.39
N LYS A 306 17.48 -19.64 5.88
CA LYS A 306 17.93 -18.28 6.17
C LYS A 306 19.07 -18.31 7.19
N THR A 307 20.30 -18.00 6.76
CA THR A 307 21.53 -18.05 7.57
C THR A 307 21.42 -17.24 8.88
N THR A 308 20.64 -16.15 8.86
CA THR A 308 20.37 -15.33 10.05
C THR A 308 19.54 -16.02 11.13
N ASP A 309 18.87 -17.13 10.84
CA ASP A 309 18.09 -17.89 11.83
C ASP A 309 18.98 -18.61 12.84
N PHE A 310 20.18 -19.01 12.42
CA PHE A 310 21.19 -19.65 13.26
C PHE A 310 22.00 -18.66 14.12
N TYR A 311 21.87 -17.36 13.88
CA TYR A 311 22.48 -16.35 14.74
C TYR A 311 21.60 -16.08 15.95
N GLY A 312 22.26 -15.89 17.10
CA GLY A 312 21.60 -15.43 18.32
C GLY A 312 20.87 -14.11 18.08
N PHE A 313 19.75 -13.94 18.77
CA PHE A 313 18.99 -12.70 18.75
C PHE A 313 19.80 -11.52 19.25
N GLY A 314 19.80 -10.45 18.46
CA GLY A 314 20.56 -9.25 18.74
C GLY A 314 22.04 -9.47 18.48
N TYR A 315 22.60 -8.66 17.58
CA TYR A 315 24.01 -8.67 17.16
C TYR A 315 25.01 -8.48 18.32
N LEU A 316 24.54 -8.12 19.53
CA LEU A 316 25.35 -7.92 20.74
C LEU A 316 25.05 -8.85 21.89
N LEU A 317 23.83 -9.40 21.95
CA LEU A 317 23.29 -9.93 23.18
C LEU A 317 24.16 -11.10 23.68
N SER A 318 24.48 -12.03 22.77
CA SER A 318 25.34 -13.18 23.04
C SER A 318 26.74 -12.76 23.50
N THR A 319 27.33 -11.75 22.85
CA THR A 319 28.64 -11.20 23.19
C THR A 319 28.67 -10.54 24.57
N LEU A 320 27.67 -9.71 24.88
CA LEU A 320 27.56 -9.02 26.18
C LEU A 320 27.33 -10.01 27.33
N ILE A 321 26.49 -11.03 27.12
CA ILE A 321 26.29 -12.12 28.08
C ILE A 321 27.60 -12.87 28.30
N ALA A 322 28.35 -13.18 27.24
CA ALA A 322 29.63 -13.88 27.34
C ALA A 322 30.71 -13.08 28.10
N ILE A 323 30.85 -11.77 27.79
CA ILE A 323 31.77 -10.87 28.51
C ILE A 323 31.49 -10.90 30.02
N LYS A 324 30.21 -10.86 30.38
CA LYS A 324 29.78 -10.76 31.78
C LYS A 324 29.84 -12.08 32.53
N ALA A 325 29.55 -13.18 31.86
CA ALA A 325 29.83 -14.50 32.39
C ALA A 325 31.32 -14.68 32.71
N HIS A 326 32.20 -14.12 31.89
CA HIS A 326 33.64 -14.09 32.16
C HIS A 326 34.02 -13.16 33.31
N ASP A 327 33.44 -11.96 33.42
CA ASP A 327 33.75 -11.05 34.53
C ASP A 327 33.41 -11.66 35.88
N LYS A 328 32.27 -12.34 35.98
CA LYS A 328 31.74 -12.82 37.26
C LYS A 328 31.98 -14.29 37.55
N ASN A 329 32.44 -15.08 36.58
CA ASN A 329 32.59 -16.55 36.68
C ASN A 329 31.32 -17.31 37.11
N ILE A 330 30.13 -16.71 36.95
CA ILE A 330 28.86 -17.31 37.39
C ILE A 330 27.83 -17.28 36.24
N PHE A 331 28.11 -18.00 35.16
CA PHE A 331 27.22 -18.10 33.99
C PHE A 331 25.80 -18.60 34.35
N PRO A 332 25.61 -19.71 35.11
CA PRO A 332 24.28 -20.26 35.32
C PRO A 332 23.36 -19.34 36.14
N ARG A 333 23.93 -18.60 37.10
CA ARG A 333 23.18 -17.64 37.93
C ARG A 333 22.74 -16.44 37.10
N LEU A 334 23.64 -15.91 36.26
CA LEU A 334 23.33 -14.80 35.34
C LEU A 334 22.20 -15.23 34.39
N ALA A 335 22.38 -16.36 33.69
CA ALA A 335 21.39 -16.88 32.75
C ALA A 335 20.01 -17.09 33.38
N ARG A 336 19.95 -17.75 34.54
CA ARG A 336 18.69 -17.96 35.28
C ARG A 336 18.02 -16.64 35.63
N SER A 337 18.77 -15.71 36.21
CA SER A 337 18.23 -14.44 36.69
C SER A 337 17.69 -13.58 35.53
N THR A 338 18.42 -13.52 34.42
CA THR A 338 17.99 -12.80 33.21
C THR A 338 16.76 -13.45 32.59
N LEU A 339 16.73 -14.79 32.48
CA LEU A 339 15.61 -15.53 31.90
C LEU A 339 14.33 -15.35 32.74
N GLN A 340 14.43 -15.43 34.06
CA GLN A 340 13.30 -15.21 34.97
C GLN A 340 12.73 -13.79 34.86
N VAL A 341 13.58 -12.76 34.88
CA VAL A 341 13.12 -11.37 34.73
C VAL A 341 12.52 -11.12 33.35
N SER A 342 13.12 -11.68 32.29
CA SER A 342 12.59 -11.56 30.94
C SER A 342 11.22 -12.22 30.78
N LEU A 343 11.02 -13.42 31.37
CA LEU A 343 9.75 -14.13 31.34
C LEU A 343 8.68 -13.34 32.10
N MET A 344 9.03 -12.85 33.28
CA MET A 344 8.13 -12.04 34.09
C MET A 344 7.72 -10.77 33.36
N GLY A 345 8.67 -10.10 32.70
CA GLY A 345 8.40 -8.93 31.87
C GLY A 345 7.56 -9.23 30.63
N ALA A 346 7.76 -10.37 29.96
CA ALA A 346 6.92 -10.81 28.85
C ALA A 346 5.48 -11.09 29.30
N VAL A 347 5.29 -11.78 30.44
CA VAL A 347 3.97 -12.08 31.00
C VAL A 347 3.24 -10.81 31.41
N PHE A 348 3.87 -9.95 32.23
CA PHE A 348 3.25 -8.70 32.65
C PHE A 348 3.01 -7.75 31.48
N GLY A 349 3.95 -7.67 30.54
CA GLY A 349 3.80 -6.82 29.36
C GLY A 349 2.64 -7.27 28.45
N ASN A 350 2.43 -8.59 28.33
CA ASN A 350 1.24 -9.14 27.68
C ASN A 350 -0.04 -8.77 28.42
N ILE A 351 -0.10 -8.97 29.75
CA ILE A 351 -1.28 -8.64 30.55
C ILE A 351 -1.64 -7.14 30.42
N VAL A 352 -0.65 -6.26 30.56
CA VAL A 352 -0.85 -4.81 30.41
C VAL A 352 -1.27 -4.46 28.97
N GLY A 353 -0.62 -5.05 27.96
CA GLY A 353 -0.99 -4.83 26.56
C GLY A 353 -2.43 -5.27 26.24
N PHE A 354 -2.83 -6.45 26.69
CA PHE A 354 -4.19 -6.96 26.50
C PHE A 354 -5.24 -6.16 27.28
N THR A 355 -4.94 -5.77 28.53
CA THR A 355 -5.86 -4.96 29.33
C THR A 355 -6.05 -3.57 28.74
N LEU A 356 -4.99 -2.93 28.24
CA LEU A 356 -5.08 -1.64 27.54
C LEU A 356 -5.83 -1.75 26.21
N SER A 357 -5.57 -2.80 25.41
CA SER A 357 -6.30 -3.05 24.16
C SER A 357 -7.79 -3.31 24.40
N ALA A 358 -8.12 -4.09 25.44
CA ALA A 358 -9.50 -4.34 25.87
C ALA A 358 -10.17 -3.10 26.48
N ALA A 359 -9.40 -2.20 27.12
CA ALA A 359 -9.91 -0.93 27.62
C ALA A 359 -10.17 0.07 26.50
N ALA A 360 -9.25 0.18 25.54
CA ALA A 360 -9.37 1.06 24.37
C ALA A 360 -10.59 0.70 23.51
N THR A 361 -10.87 -0.59 23.32
CA THR A 361 -12.08 -1.07 22.64
C THR A 361 -13.38 -0.84 23.42
N ARG A 362 -13.31 -0.62 24.74
CA ARG A 362 -14.47 -0.34 25.61
C ARG A 362 -14.75 1.13 25.87
N THR A 363 -13.83 2.04 25.51
CA THR A 363 -14.02 3.49 25.63
C THR A 363 -14.43 4.09 24.29
N PRO A 364 -15.73 4.37 24.06
CA PRO A 364 -16.22 5.04 22.86
C PRO A 364 -16.00 6.56 22.95
N TRP A 365 -14.85 7.01 23.46
CA TRP A 365 -14.58 8.44 23.65
C TRP A 365 -13.74 8.99 22.49
N ALA A 366 -14.33 8.95 21.29
CA ALA A 366 -13.99 9.76 20.11
C ALA A 366 -14.86 9.40 18.88
N ALA A 367 -15.92 8.59 19.02
CA ALA A 367 -16.94 8.53 17.99
C ALA A 367 -17.82 9.77 18.16
N GLY A 368 -17.66 10.75 17.28
CA GLY A 368 -18.57 11.89 17.19
C GLY A 368 -20.03 11.41 17.00
N PRO A 369 -21.02 12.28 17.25
CA PRO A 369 -22.45 11.92 17.24
C PRO A 369 -23.03 11.40 15.91
N ASP A 370 -22.21 11.20 14.87
CA ASP A 370 -22.66 10.85 13.52
C ASP A 370 -22.62 9.35 13.20
N ALA A 371 -22.09 8.50 14.08
CA ALA A 371 -21.90 7.07 13.79
C ALA A 371 -23.19 6.22 13.83
N SER A 372 -24.36 6.81 14.01
CA SER A 372 -25.65 6.09 14.01
C SER A 372 -26.60 6.51 12.88
N ALA A 373 -26.13 7.28 11.89
CA ALA A 373 -26.97 7.76 10.81
C ALA A 373 -26.27 7.78 9.42
N THR A 374 -25.72 6.65 8.96
CA THR A 374 -25.49 6.42 7.51
C THR A 374 -25.57 4.93 7.16
N SER A 375 -26.77 4.47 6.85
CA SER A 375 -26.94 3.26 6.05
C SER A 375 -26.38 3.48 4.64
N ASN A 376 -25.61 2.51 4.12
CA ASN A 376 -25.24 2.32 2.70
C ASN A 376 -23.98 3.02 2.13
N SER A 377 -23.05 3.53 2.94
CA SER A 377 -21.72 3.85 2.40
C SER A 377 -20.97 2.55 2.11
N VAL A 378 -20.78 2.24 0.83
CA VAL A 378 -19.91 1.14 0.38
C VAL A 378 -18.54 1.40 0.96
N ASP A 379 -17.98 0.40 1.65
CA ASP A 379 -16.61 0.48 2.17
C ASP A 379 -15.64 0.71 0.99
N PRO A 380 -14.95 1.87 0.91
CA PRO A 380 -14.14 2.21 -0.26
C PRO A 380 -12.98 1.23 -0.47
N ARG A 381 -12.47 0.59 0.59
CA ARG A 381 -11.42 -0.43 0.49
C ARG A 381 -11.93 -1.73 -0.12
N PHE A 382 -13.14 -2.15 0.24
CA PHE A 382 -13.78 -3.30 -0.39
C PHE A 382 -14.04 -3.02 -1.87
N GLY A 383 -14.52 -1.82 -2.19
CA GLY A 383 -14.71 -1.38 -3.58
C GLY A 383 -13.43 -1.46 -4.41
N SER A 384 -12.31 -0.94 -3.89
CA SER A 384 -11.02 -0.94 -4.61
C SER A 384 -10.50 -2.36 -4.85
N LEU A 385 -10.54 -3.24 -3.84
CA LEU A 385 -10.08 -4.63 -3.99
C LEU A 385 -10.88 -5.40 -5.04
N VAL A 386 -12.19 -5.19 -5.10
CA VAL A 386 -13.01 -5.87 -6.11
C VAL A 386 -12.78 -5.29 -7.51
N VAL A 387 -12.58 -3.97 -7.62
CA VAL A 387 -12.20 -3.32 -8.89
C VAL A 387 -10.88 -3.90 -9.41
N GLU A 388 -9.88 -4.04 -8.54
CA GLU A 388 -8.58 -4.64 -8.89
C GLU A 388 -8.75 -6.09 -9.36
N ALA A 389 -9.50 -6.92 -8.61
CA ALA A 389 -9.72 -8.32 -8.96
C ALA A 389 -10.41 -8.53 -10.31
N ILE A 390 -11.51 -7.81 -10.55
CA ILE A 390 -12.27 -7.92 -11.81
C ILE A 390 -11.50 -7.29 -12.98
N GLY A 391 -10.83 -6.15 -12.71
CA GLY A 391 -10.02 -5.44 -13.68
C GLY A 391 -8.84 -6.26 -14.19
N ASP A 392 -8.11 -6.89 -13.28
CA ASP A 392 -7.03 -7.83 -13.58
C ASP A 392 -7.54 -9.03 -14.40
N ALA A 393 -8.67 -9.63 -14.02
CA ALA A 393 -9.27 -10.73 -14.78
C ALA A 393 -9.55 -10.35 -16.26
N HIS A 394 -10.09 -9.14 -16.50
CA HIS A 394 -10.28 -8.62 -17.86
C HIS A 394 -8.95 -8.35 -18.57
N ALA A 395 -7.96 -7.76 -17.88
CA ALA A 395 -6.64 -7.50 -18.44
C ALA A 395 -5.96 -8.81 -18.88
N ARG A 396 -6.03 -9.86 -18.07
CA ARG A 396 -5.50 -11.19 -18.38
C ARG A 396 -6.24 -11.85 -19.55
N LYS A 397 -7.57 -11.77 -19.61
CA LYS A 397 -8.34 -12.28 -20.76
C LYS A 397 -7.91 -11.65 -22.07
N VAL A 398 -7.67 -10.34 -22.07
CA VAL A 398 -7.20 -9.61 -23.26
C VAL A 398 -5.78 -10.02 -23.65
N ARG A 399 -4.90 -10.24 -22.67
CA ARG A 399 -3.53 -10.72 -22.91
C ARG A 399 -3.44 -12.21 -23.22
N GLN A 400 -4.53 -12.96 -23.02
CA GLN A 400 -4.54 -14.43 -23.05
C GLN A 400 -3.53 -15.05 -22.06
N GLU A 401 -3.32 -14.37 -20.94
CA GLU A 401 -2.39 -14.77 -19.90
C GLU A 401 -3.11 -15.54 -18.79
N ALA A 402 -2.49 -16.62 -18.35
CA ALA A 402 -2.97 -17.42 -17.26
C ALA A 402 -1.89 -17.60 -16.22
N GLN A 403 -2.23 -17.31 -14.97
CA GLN A 403 -1.28 -17.37 -13.88
C GLN A 403 -1.86 -18.25 -12.77
N PRO A 404 -1.65 -19.58 -12.83
CA PRO A 404 -2.14 -20.47 -11.79
C PRO A 404 -1.44 -20.21 -10.45
N LEU A 405 -2.00 -20.77 -9.38
CA LEU A 405 -1.33 -20.73 -8.08
C LEU A 405 -0.11 -21.65 -8.08
N THR A 406 0.95 -21.19 -7.44
CA THR A 406 2.04 -22.11 -7.05
C THR A 406 1.52 -23.08 -5.99
N PRO A 407 2.04 -24.31 -5.89
CA PRO A 407 1.58 -25.28 -4.88
C PRO A 407 1.62 -24.71 -3.45
N ARG A 408 2.68 -23.96 -3.14
CA ARG A 408 2.84 -23.29 -1.84
C ARG A 408 1.80 -22.19 -1.60
N SER A 409 1.50 -21.39 -2.61
CA SER A 409 0.45 -20.36 -2.51
C SER A 409 -0.95 -20.98 -2.40
N ALA A 410 -1.20 -22.11 -3.07
CA ALA A 410 -2.44 -22.87 -2.93
C ALA A 410 -2.61 -23.47 -1.53
N GLU A 411 -1.54 -24.05 -0.97
CA GLU A 411 -1.51 -24.55 0.42
C GLU A 411 -1.74 -23.41 1.43
N ALA A 412 -1.04 -22.28 1.28
CA ALA A 412 -1.22 -21.11 2.13
C ALA A 412 -2.63 -20.52 2.05
N LEU A 413 -3.26 -20.52 0.87
CA LEU A 413 -4.67 -20.14 0.75
C LEU A 413 -5.57 -21.09 1.53
N GLY A 414 -5.34 -22.41 1.39
CA GLY A 414 -6.08 -23.43 2.11
C GLY A 414 -6.00 -23.24 3.62
N ASP A 415 -4.79 -23.07 4.15
CA ASP A 415 -4.55 -22.81 5.57
C ASP A 415 -5.27 -21.55 6.06
N LEU A 416 -5.28 -20.47 5.27
CA LEU A 416 -6.00 -19.24 5.61
C LEU A 416 -7.52 -19.44 5.64
N VAL A 417 -8.07 -20.16 4.66
CA VAL A 417 -9.51 -20.49 4.61
C VAL A 417 -9.89 -21.32 5.82
N GLU A 418 -9.16 -22.40 6.12
CA GLU A 418 -9.41 -23.24 7.29
C GLU A 418 -9.29 -22.46 8.60
N LEU A 419 -8.29 -21.58 8.72
CA LEU A 419 -8.08 -20.75 9.90
C LEU A 419 -9.27 -19.81 10.18
N PHE A 420 -9.81 -19.16 9.15
CA PHE A 420 -10.95 -18.25 9.33
C PHE A 420 -12.27 -18.98 9.57
N GLU A 421 -12.46 -20.14 8.93
CA GLU A 421 -13.61 -21.02 9.20
C GLU A 421 -13.55 -21.59 10.63
N ALA A 422 -12.37 -21.81 11.18
CA ALA A 422 -12.17 -22.24 12.57
C ALA A 422 -12.44 -21.12 13.61
N GLY A 423 -12.78 -19.90 13.17
CA GLY A 423 -13.15 -18.80 14.06
C GLY A 423 -11.96 -18.10 14.72
N ALA A 424 -10.80 -18.07 14.07
CA ALA A 424 -9.62 -17.38 14.58
C ALA A 424 -9.92 -15.89 14.87
N PRO A 425 -9.56 -15.37 16.07
CA PRO A 425 -9.92 -14.02 16.47
C PRO A 425 -9.11 -12.96 15.70
N VAL A 426 -9.79 -12.19 14.86
CA VAL A 426 -9.21 -11.07 14.10
C VAL A 426 -9.40 -9.77 14.88
N GLY A 427 -8.72 -9.69 16.02
CA GLY A 427 -9.01 -8.71 17.07
C GLY A 427 -8.17 -7.42 17.07
N ALA A 428 -7.20 -7.26 16.16
CA ALA A 428 -6.34 -6.07 16.15
C ALA A 428 -6.72 -5.15 14.97
N PRO A 429 -7.13 -3.89 15.21
CA PRO A 429 -7.28 -2.92 14.13
C PRO A 429 -5.93 -2.73 13.42
N GLY A 430 -5.94 -2.84 12.09
CA GLY A 430 -4.73 -2.85 11.26
C GLY A 430 -4.11 -4.24 11.05
N PHE A 431 -4.92 -5.30 11.11
CA PHE A 431 -4.49 -6.65 10.72
C PHE A 431 -4.29 -6.72 9.19
N ASP A 432 -3.13 -6.24 8.74
CA ASP A 432 -2.60 -6.53 7.41
C ASP A 432 -1.51 -7.59 7.56
N MET A 433 -1.79 -8.81 7.08
CA MET A 433 -0.79 -9.88 7.00
C MET A 433 -0.47 -10.17 5.55
N GLU A 434 0.81 -10.33 5.25
CA GLU A 434 1.26 -10.85 3.96
C GLU A 434 1.99 -12.17 4.21
N ALA A 435 1.50 -13.25 3.59
CA ALA A 435 2.06 -14.58 3.75
C ALA A 435 1.95 -15.35 2.43
N ASP A 436 3.09 -15.86 1.95
CA ASP A 436 3.20 -16.80 0.84
C ASP A 436 2.34 -16.45 -0.40
N GLY A 437 2.35 -15.16 -0.76
CA GLY A 437 1.65 -14.64 -1.93
C GLY A 437 0.21 -14.19 -1.69
N TRP A 438 -0.24 -14.11 -0.44
CA TRP A 438 -1.56 -13.62 -0.06
C TRP A 438 -1.45 -12.46 0.93
N ARG A 439 -2.27 -11.43 0.70
CA ARG A 439 -2.46 -10.28 1.58
C ARG A 439 -3.84 -10.36 2.22
N VAL A 440 -3.88 -10.48 3.53
CA VAL A 440 -5.09 -10.45 4.34
C VAL A 440 -5.31 -9.03 4.84
N VAL A 441 -6.46 -8.43 4.55
CA VAL A 441 -6.83 -7.06 4.92
C VAL A 441 -8.16 -7.08 5.67
N GLN A 442 -8.22 -6.41 6.82
CA GLN A 442 -9.48 -6.21 7.53
C GLN A 442 -10.31 -5.07 6.91
N LEU A 443 -11.57 -5.35 6.59
CA LEU A 443 -12.55 -4.43 6.03
C LEU A 443 -13.49 -3.88 7.12
N ASN A 444 -14.22 -2.83 6.79
CA ASN A 444 -15.24 -2.27 7.67
C ASN A 444 -16.34 -3.31 7.95
N GLY A 445 -16.81 -3.33 9.20
CA GLY A 445 -17.81 -4.31 9.68
C GLY A 445 -17.24 -5.66 10.10
N GLY A 446 -15.91 -5.80 10.22
CA GLY A 446 -15.28 -7.05 10.67
C GLY A 446 -15.09 -8.09 9.57
N ARG A 447 -15.42 -7.76 8.31
CA ARG A 447 -15.14 -8.58 7.14
C ARG A 447 -13.63 -8.64 6.88
N ILE A 448 -13.19 -9.71 6.24
CA ILE A 448 -11.78 -9.98 5.97
C ILE A 448 -11.63 -10.23 4.48
N ALA A 449 -10.75 -9.50 3.82
CA ALA A 449 -10.36 -9.75 2.44
C ALA A 449 -9.03 -10.52 2.41
N ILE A 450 -8.95 -11.56 1.59
CA ILE A 450 -7.73 -12.30 1.26
C ILE A 450 -7.50 -12.03 -0.23
N ALA A 451 -6.58 -11.14 -0.53
CA ALA A 451 -6.22 -10.75 -1.89
C ALA A 451 -4.90 -11.41 -2.29
N ARG A 452 -4.80 -11.90 -3.52
CA ARG A 452 -3.54 -12.40 -4.05
C ARG A 452 -2.53 -11.24 -4.16
N ALA A 453 -1.28 -11.52 -3.80
CA ALA A 453 -0.19 -10.54 -3.67
C ALA A 453 1.17 -11.08 -4.16
N ASP A 454 1.20 -12.24 -4.82
CA ASP A 454 2.42 -12.81 -5.42
C ASP A 454 2.87 -12.10 -6.71
N GLY A 455 2.17 -11.03 -7.11
CA GLY A 455 2.40 -10.29 -8.36
C GLY A 455 1.92 -11.02 -9.62
N ALA A 456 1.39 -12.24 -9.46
CA ALA A 456 0.82 -13.01 -10.54
C ALA A 456 -0.67 -12.73 -10.75
N GLY A 457 -1.29 -12.01 -9.80
CA GLY A 457 -2.70 -11.73 -9.85
C GLY A 457 -3.33 -10.95 -8.71
N HIS A 458 -4.60 -10.60 -8.89
CA HIS A 458 -5.44 -9.88 -7.93
C HIS A 458 -6.73 -10.64 -7.53
N GLU A 459 -6.76 -11.97 -7.68
CA GLU A 459 -7.91 -12.77 -7.22
C GLU A 459 -8.22 -12.49 -5.74
N LEU A 460 -9.51 -12.49 -5.39
CA LEU A 460 -10.00 -11.98 -4.11
C LEU A 460 -10.98 -12.94 -3.45
N LEU A 461 -10.76 -13.23 -2.16
CA LEU A 461 -11.74 -13.87 -1.30
C LEU A 461 -12.15 -12.88 -0.21
N VAL A 462 -13.43 -12.86 0.15
CA VAL A 462 -13.93 -12.06 1.27
C VAL A 462 -14.74 -12.94 2.20
N TYR A 463 -14.31 -12.98 3.45
CA TYR A 463 -14.97 -13.67 4.55
C TYR A 463 -15.75 -12.68 5.42
N ASP A 464 -17.00 -12.99 5.70
CA ASP A 464 -17.85 -12.26 6.62
C ASP A 464 -18.15 -13.11 7.88
N PRO A 465 -17.45 -12.88 9.00
CA PRO A 465 -17.69 -13.64 10.23
C PRO A 465 -19.04 -13.32 10.88
N ALA A 466 -19.72 -12.24 10.48
CA ALA A 466 -21.06 -11.88 10.97
C ALA A 466 -22.19 -12.48 10.12
N SER A 467 -21.85 -13.20 9.05
CA SER A 467 -22.82 -13.88 8.19
C SER A 467 -23.65 -14.91 8.97
N THR A 468 -24.92 -15.05 8.61
CA THR A 468 -25.83 -16.02 9.25
C THR A 468 -25.89 -17.35 8.51
N ARG A 469 -25.24 -17.45 7.34
CA ARG A 469 -25.31 -18.64 6.48
C ARG A 469 -23.92 -19.10 6.11
N ASN A 470 -23.67 -20.39 6.36
CA ASN A 470 -22.52 -21.09 5.83
C ASN A 470 -22.75 -21.34 4.33
N LEU A 471 -22.45 -20.33 3.51
CA LEU A 471 -22.61 -20.34 2.07
C LEU A 471 -21.46 -19.55 1.43
N ALA A 472 -20.92 -20.05 0.33
CA ALA A 472 -19.95 -19.34 -0.48
C ALA A 472 -20.56 -18.93 -1.82
N ILE A 473 -20.40 -17.66 -2.21
CA ILE A 473 -20.67 -17.18 -3.56
C ILE A 473 -19.37 -17.20 -4.33
N VAL A 474 -19.29 -17.99 -5.40
CA VAL A 474 -18.07 -18.20 -6.17
C VAL A 474 -18.26 -17.68 -7.59
N LEU A 475 -17.45 -16.71 -8.00
CA LEU A 475 -17.39 -16.15 -9.34
C LEU A 475 -16.07 -16.57 -9.99
N PRO A 476 -16.01 -17.71 -10.70
CA PRO A 476 -14.77 -18.23 -11.25
C PRO A 476 -14.19 -17.37 -12.37
N ASP A 477 -15.05 -16.78 -13.20
CA ASP A 477 -14.64 -15.87 -14.27
C ASP A 477 -15.58 -14.66 -14.31
N PRO A 478 -15.16 -13.50 -13.77
CA PRO A 478 -15.96 -12.28 -13.84
C PRO A 478 -16.08 -11.72 -15.27
N THR A 479 -15.23 -12.17 -16.20
CA THR A 479 -15.20 -11.66 -17.58
C THR A 479 -16.17 -12.39 -18.52
N ALA A 480 -16.84 -13.43 -18.03
CA ALA A 480 -17.72 -14.28 -18.82
C ALA A 480 -18.97 -13.53 -19.30
N SER A 481 -19.46 -12.57 -18.51
CA SER A 481 -20.51 -11.63 -18.91
C SER A 481 -20.39 -10.35 -18.08
N VAL A 482 -20.77 -9.21 -18.68
CA VAL A 482 -20.69 -7.90 -18.02
C VAL A 482 -21.64 -7.85 -16.82
N GLY A 483 -21.15 -7.36 -15.69
CA GLY A 483 -21.92 -7.20 -14.46
C GLY A 483 -22.05 -8.46 -13.61
N LEU A 484 -21.41 -9.58 -13.97
CA LEU A 484 -21.36 -10.77 -13.11
C LEU A 484 -20.71 -10.47 -11.75
N GLY A 485 -19.67 -9.63 -11.73
CA GLY A 485 -19.03 -9.17 -10.49
C GLY A 485 -20.00 -8.45 -9.57
N THR A 486 -20.75 -7.49 -10.10
CA THR A 486 -21.81 -6.79 -9.35
C THR A 486 -22.90 -7.76 -8.87
N ALA A 487 -23.28 -8.73 -9.70
CA ALA A 487 -24.27 -9.73 -9.34
C ALA A 487 -23.80 -10.61 -8.19
N ALA A 488 -22.53 -11.05 -8.20
CA ALA A 488 -21.94 -11.86 -7.14
C ALA A 488 -21.94 -11.15 -5.78
N ILE A 489 -21.54 -9.87 -5.74
CA ILE A 489 -21.56 -9.06 -4.51
C ILE A 489 -22.99 -8.89 -4.00
N SER A 490 -23.92 -8.59 -4.90
CA SER A 490 -25.33 -8.42 -4.55
C SER A 490 -25.95 -9.71 -4.03
N LEU A 491 -25.56 -10.86 -4.60
CA LEU A 491 -25.97 -12.18 -4.15
C LEU A 491 -25.36 -12.54 -2.80
N GLN A 492 -24.09 -12.23 -2.55
CA GLN A 492 -23.46 -12.43 -1.24
C GLN A 492 -24.23 -11.67 -0.15
N GLN A 493 -24.53 -10.39 -0.39
CA GLN A 493 -25.28 -9.57 0.55
C GLN A 493 -26.72 -10.06 0.74
N ASN A 494 -27.39 -10.45 -0.36
CA ASN A 494 -28.77 -10.93 -0.30
C ASN A 494 -28.90 -12.28 0.42
N GLN A 495 -27.94 -13.18 0.21
CA GLN A 495 -27.90 -14.49 0.84
C GLN A 495 -27.29 -14.45 2.24
N ASN A 496 -26.71 -13.32 2.64
CA ASN A 496 -25.89 -13.19 3.84
C ASN A 496 -24.84 -14.32 3.92
N ALA A 497 -24.15 -14.53 2.81
CA ALA A 497 -23.18 -15.60 2.61
C ALA A 497 -21.85 -15.28 3.31
N SER A 498 -21.25 -16.28 3.95
CA SER A 498 -19.98 -16.16 4.66
C SER A 498 -18.80 -15.88 3.73
N TRP A 499 -18.81 -16.40 2.51
CA TRP A 499 -17.73 -16.22 1.55
C TRP A 499 -18.20 -15.58 0.24
N LEU A 500 -17.36 -14.69 -0.30
CA LEU A 500 -17.36 -14.25 -1.69
C LEU A 500 -16.00 -14.55 -2.30
N VAL A 501 -15.94 -15.30 -3.39
CA VAL A 501 -14.71 -15.67 -4.09
C VAL A 501 -14.77 -15.14 -5.52
N ILE A 502 -13.78 -14.36 -5.92
CA ILE A 502 -13.64 -13.79 -7.27
C ILE A 502 -12.33 -14.31 -7.86
N GLY A 503 -12.47 -15.21 -8.83
CA GLY A 503 -11.37 -15.78 -9.58
C GLY A 503 -11.01 -14.98 -10.84
N ALA A 504 -10.13 -15.57 -11.64
CA ALA A 504 -9.74 -15.09 -12.96
C ALA A 504 -9.89 -16.23 -13.98
N PRO A 505 -10.12 -15.92 -15.27
CA PRO A 505 -10.28 -16.94 -16.31
C PRO A 505 -9.05 -17.85 -16.40
N ALA A 506 -9.30 -19.17 -16.41
CA ALA A 506 -8.27 -20.18 -16.69
C ALA A 506 -8.27 -20.53 -18.20
N PRO A 507 -7.10 -20.75 -18.81
CA PRO A 507 -7.02 -21.10 -20.23
C PRO A 507 -7.40 -22.57 -20.39
N ALA A 508 -8.03 -22.89 -21.51
CA ALA A 508 -8.45 -24.27 -21.82
C ALA A 508 -7.29 -25.30 -21.84
N SER A 509 -6.03 -24.84 -21.94
CA SER A 509 -4.83 -25.70 -22.00
C SER A 509 -4.20 -26.03 -20.65
N ALA A 510 -4.65 -25.43 -19.54
CA ALA A 510 -4.05 -25.63 -18.22
C ALA A 510 -4.62 -26.88 -17.51
N ILE A 511 -4.42 -28.06 -18.09
CA ILE A 511 -5.05 -29.33 -17.68
C ILE A 511 -4.61 -29.84 -16.28
N ARG A 512 -3.75 -29.13 -15.53
CA ARG A 512 -3.28 -29.57 -14.19
C ARG A 512 -2.93 -28.45 -13.21
N SER A 513 -3.38 -27.22 -13.45
CA SER A 513 -2.97 -26.09 -12.62
C SER A 513 -4.05 -25.69 -11.64
N THR A 514 -3.74 -25.70 -10.35
CA THR A 514 -4.69 -25.32 -9.29
C THR A 514 -4.98 -23.83 -9.35
N GLY A 515 -6.23 -23.49 -9.65
CA GLY A 515 -6.73 -22.11 -9.59
C GLY A 515 -7.16 -21.72 -8.18
N VAL A 516 -7.40 -20.43 -7.96
CA VAL A 516 -7.90 -19.91 -6.65
C VAL A 516 -9.24 -20.54 -6.27
N VAL A 517 -10.15 -20.69 -7.23
CA VAL A 517 -11.45 -21.31 -7.02
C VAL A 517 -11.33 -22.77 -6.63
N GLU A 518 -10.42 -23.51 -7.27
CA GLU A 518 -10.18 -24.92 -6.97
C GLU A 518 -9.51 -25.10 -5.60
N ALA A 519 -8.49 -24.28 -5.29
CA ALA A 519 -7.85 -24.27 -3.98
C ALA A 519 -8.86 -23.94 -2.87
N PHE A 520 -9.73 -22.94 -3.07
CA PHE A 520 -10.82 -22.64 -2.14
C PHE A 520 -11.80 -23.81 -2.00
N ALA A 521 -12.23 -24.41 -3.11
CA ALA A 521 -13.17 -25.53 -3.08
C ALA A 521 -12.62 -26.77 -2.38
N ASN A 522 -11.30 -26.99 -2.45
CA ASN A 522 -10.64 -28.08 -1.75
C ASN A 522 -10.48 -27.83 -0.23
N ALA A 523 -10.35 -26.57 0.19
CA ALA A 523 -10.12 -26.19 1.59
C ALA A 523 -11.42 -25.88 2.35
N SER A 524 -12.42 -25.31 1.69
CA SER A 524 -13.67 -24.89 2.32
C SER A 524 -14.71 -26.02 2.34
N ASN A 525 -15.37 -26.19 3.48
CA ASN A 525 -16.52 -27.09 3.59
C ASN A 525 -17.86 -26.39 3.28
N HIS A 526 -17.82 -25.14 2.85
CA HIS A 526 -19.02 -24.36 2.59
C HIS A 526 -19.72 -24.81 1.31
N PRO A 527 -21.06 -24.99 1.34
CA PRO A 527 -21.85 -25.13 0.12
C PRO A 527 -21.65 -23.91 -0.81
N GLN A 528 -21.51 -24.17 -2.11
CA GLN A 528 -21.12 -23.15 -3.08
C GLN A 528 -22.26 -22.81 -4.05
N ILE A 529 -22.46 -21.51 -4.27
CA ILE A 529 -23.24 -20.96 -5.38
C ILE A 529 -22.26 -20.41 -6.39
N VAL A 530 -22.07 -21.12 -7.50
CA VAL A 530 -21.15 -20.74 -8.57
C VAL A 530 -21.89 -19.89 -9.61
N ILE A 531 -21.39 -18.70 -9.90
CA ILE A 531 -21.97 -17.76 -10.87
C ILE A 531 -21.06 -17.73 -12.09
N GLY A 532 -21.56 -18.12 -13.26
CA GLY A 532 -20.77 -18.11 -14.49
C GLY A 532 -21.60 -17.82 -15.73
N ALA A 533 -20.95 -17.76 -16.89
CA ALA A 533 -21.66 -17.90 -18.17
C ALA A 533 -21.56 -19.35 -18.64
N SER A 534 -22.65 -19.90 -19.18
CA SER A 534 -22.55 -21.14 -19.95
C SER A 534 -21.88 -20.83 -21.30
N ALA A 535 -21.21 -21.82 -21.89
CA ALA A 535 -20.44 -21.67 -23.14
C ALA A 535 -21.22 -20.95 -24.26
N GLU A 536 -20.47 -20.26 -25.15
CA GLU A 536 -20.89 -19.31 -26.20
C GLU A 536 -22.38 -19.36 -26.57
N ASP A 537 -23.08 -18.25 -26.30
CA ASP A 537 -24.52 -17.96 -26.51
C ASP A 537 -25.53 -18.42 -25.44
N ALA A 538 -25.11 -19.12 -24.39
CA ALA A 538 -26.00 -19.48 -23.30
C ALA A 538 -26.14 -18.36 -22.23
N PRO A 539 -27.32 -18.21 -21.59
CA PRO A 539 -27.50 -17.22 -20.53
C PRO A 539 -26.51 -17.46 -19.38
N SER A 540 -26.17 -16.40 -18.65
CA SER A 540 -25.46 -16.53 -17.38
C SER A 540 -26.21 -17.51 -16.48
N GLN A 541 -25.50 -18.28 -15.66
CA GLN A 541 -26.08 -19.33 -14.83
C GLN A 541 -25.58 -19.22 -13.40
N VAL A 542 -26.45 -19.58 -12.46
CA VAL A 542 -26.14 -19.80 -11.05
C VAL A 542 -26.27 -21.29 -10.80
N GLN A 543 -25.15 -21.93 -10.51
CA GLN A 543 -25.06 -23.35 -10.23
C GLN A 543 -24.96 -23.54 -8.72
N PHE A 544 -25.82 -24.41 -8.18
CA PHE A 544 -25.72 -24.86 -6.80
C PHE A 544 -24.91 -26.14 -6.76
N GLU A 545 -23.82 -26.12 -6.00
CA GLU A 545 -22.96 -27.27 -5.78
C GLU A 545 -23.11 -27.78 -4.34
N SER A 546 -22.96 -29.10 -4.16
CA SER A 546 -23.09 -29.74 -2.86
C SER A 546 -24.46 -29.46 -2.20
N ALA A 547 -24.49 -29.14 -0.90
CA ALA A 547 -25.74 -28.83 -0.19
C ALA A 547 -26.25 -27.39 -0.39
N ALA A 548 -25.76 -26.64 -1.40
CA ALA A 548 -26.02 -25.20 -1.51
C ALA A 548 -27.50 -24.88 -1.73
N ALA A 549 -28.23 -25.76 -2.43
CA ALA A 549 -29.67 -25.60 -2.61
C ALA A 549 -30.46 -25.62 -1.28
N VAL A 550 -29.94 -26.29 -0.24
CA VAL A 550 -30.56 -26.35 1.10
C VAL A 550 -30.16 -25.14 1.95
N ALA A 551 -28.91 -24.66 1.81
CA ALA A 551 -28.40 -23.51 2.55
C ALA A 551 -28.89 -22.16 1.97
N ALA A 552 -29.17 -22.10 0.68
CA ALA A 552 -29.59 -20.88 -0.02
C ALA A 552 -31.02 -20.45 0.34
N ASP A 553 -31.26 -19.14 0.37
CA ASP A 553 -32.59 -18.54 0.48
C ASP A 553 -33.27 -18.54 -0.88
N ILE A 554 -33.83 -19.66 -1.31
CA ILE A 554 -34.49 -19.73 -2.61
C ILE A 554 -35.66 -18.73 -2.70
N ALA A 555 -36.39 -18.49 -1.61
CA ALA A 555 -37.46 -17.51 -1.56
C ALA A 555 -36.91 -16.08 -1.68
N GLY A 556 -35.84 -15.78 -0.96
CA GLY A 556 -35.07 -14.54 -1.05
C GLY A 556 -34.51 -14.29 -2.44
N LEU A 557 -33.95 -15.32 -3.11
CA LEU A 557 -33.43 -15.26 -4.47
C LEU A 557 -34.54 -14.99 -5.48
N ARG A 558 -35.68 -15.68 -5.39
CA ARG A 558 -36.84 -15.41 -6.26
C ARG A 558 -37.41 -14.02 -6.04
N LYS A 559 -37.42 -13.54 -4.79
CA LYS A 559 -37.80 -12.17 -4.48
C LYS A 559 -36.77 -11.18 -4.99
N ALA A 560 -35.48 -11.53 -5.01
CA ALA A 560 -34.37 -10.70 -5.51
C ALA A 560 -34.35 -10.61 -7.03
N ILE A 561 -34.70 -11.69 -7.71
CA ILE A 561 -34.56 -11.89 -9.15
C ILE A 561 -35.93 -12.29 -9.72
N PRO A 562 -36.78 -11.31 -10.09
CA PRO A 562 -38.05 -11.60 -10.74
C PRO A 562 -37.82 -12.33 -12.07
N GLY A 563 -38.50 -13.46 -12.30
CA GLY A 563 -38.35 -14.25 -13.53
C GLY A 563 -37.13 -15.17 -13.56
N LEU A 564 -36.53 -15.46 -12.40
CA LEU A 564 -35.52 -16.51 -12.24
C LEU A 564 -36.09 -17.87 -12.67
N ASP A 565 -35.64 -18.38 -13.81
CA ASP A 565 -36.04 -19.70 -14.30
C ASP A 565 -35.23 -20.79 -13.59
N VAL A 566 -35.94 -21.73 -12.95
CA VAL A 566 -35.35 -22.78 -12.11
C VAL A 566 -35.38 -24.08 -12.90
N GLY A 567 -34.23 -24.46 -13.48
CA GLY A 567 -34.09 -25.71 -14.20
C GLY A 567 -33.32 -26.75 -13.39
N ILE A 568 -33.97 -27.83 -12.94
CA ILE A 568 -33.25 -28.96 -12.36
C ILE A 568 -32.70 -29.79 -13.52
N ARG A 569 -31.38 -29.75 -13.74
CA ARG A 569 -30.71 -30.70 -14.62
C ARG A 569 -30.05 -31.77 -13.77
N VAL A 570 -30.69 -32.93 -13.69
CA VAL A 570 -30.03 -34.13 -13.14
C VAL A 570 -28.99 -34.59 -14.15
N ALA A 571 -27.71 -34.34 -13.87
CA ALA A 571 -26.62 -34.83 -14.71
C ALA A 571 -26.59 -36.36 -14.61
N ALA A 572 -26.99 -37.06 -15.67
CA ALA A 572 -26.97 -38.50 -15.69
C ALA A 572 -25.52 -39.01 -15.74
N ARG A 573 -25.14 -39.81 -14.72
CA ARG A 573 -24.12 -40.88 -14.78
C ARG A 573 -22.62 -40.60 -14.56
N THR A 574 -22.19 -39.43 -14.13
CA THR A 574 -20.85 -39.26 -13.54
C THR A 574 -21.03 -39.03 -12.04
N GLY A 575 -20.25 -39.67 -11.17
CA GLY A 575 -20.40 -39.64 -9.70
C GLY A 575 -20.17 -38.29 -9.01
N ASP A 576 -20.51 -37.21 -9.70
CA ASP A 576 -20.55 -35.82 -9.29
C ASP A 576 -21.99 -35.55 -8.86
N GLY A 577 -22.22 -35.13 -7.61
CA GLY A 577 -23.55 -35.09 -6.97
C GLY A 577 -24.63 -34.27 -7.69
N ASP A 578 -25.86 -34.29 -7.16
CA ASP A 578 -26.99 -33.52 -7.71
C ASP A 578 -26.63 -32.02 -7.80
N ARG A 579 -26.64 -31.46 -9.02
CA ARG A 579 -26.41 -30.03 -9.29
C ARG A 579 -27.72 -29.34 -9.68
N GLY A 580 -28.03 -28.23 -9.00
CA GLY A 580 -29.13 -27.34 -9.39
C GLY A 580 -28.62 -26.23 -10.29
N LEU A 581 -29.32 -25.92 -11.39
CA LEU A 581 -28.96 -24.80 -12.26
C LEU A 581 -30.10 -23.77 -12.31
N LEU A 582 -29.75 -22.50 -12.16
CA LEU A 582 -30.65 -21.38 -12.40
C LEU A 582 -30.10 -20.58 -13.57
N ALA A 583 -30.95 -20.27 -14.55
CA ALA A 583 -30.55 -19.38 -15.63
C ALA A 583 -30.76 -17.92 -15.20
N LEU A 584 -29.67 -17.16 -15.13
CA LEU A 584 -29.66 -15.70 -15.10
C LEU A 584 -29.70 -15.18 -16.53
N ASN A 585 -30.90 -14.92 -17.04
CA ASN A 585 -31.03 -14.16 -18.28
C ASN A 585 -30.52 -12.70 -18.07
N PRO A 586 -30.21 -11.96 -19.15
CA PRO A 586 -29.74 -10.57 -19.04
C PRO A 586 -30.65 -9.65 -18.23
N ARG A 587 -31.98 -9.88 -18.25
CA ARG A 587 -32.94 -9.11 -17.44
C ARG A 587 -32.79 -9.38 -15.95
N SER A 588 -32.48 -10.61 -15.56
CA SER A 588 -32.18 -10.99 -14.18
C SER A 588 -30.94 -10.26 -13.67
N LEU A 589 -29.88 -10.17 -14.47
CA LEU A 589 -28.67 -9.41 -14.13
C LEU A 589 -28.98 -7.91 -13.95
N LEU A 590 -29.77 -7.33 -14.87
CA LEU A 590 -30.23 -5.94 -14.76
C LEU A 590 -31.06 -5.72 -13.49
N HIS A 591 -31.94 -6.66 -13.12
CA HIS A 591 -32.72 -6.56 -11.89
C HIS A 591 -31.86 -6.61 -10.64
N ILE A 592 -30.86 -7.50 -10.59
CA ILE A 592 -29.91 -7.56 -9.46
C ILE A 592 -29.15 -6.23 -9.35
N ALA A 593 -28.59 -5.73 -10.47
CA ALA A 593 -27.86 -4.48 -10.51
C ALA A 593 -28.73 -3.26 -10.12
N SER A 594 -30.00 -3.25 -10.52
CA SER A 594 -30.94 -2.18 -10.16
C SER A 594 -31.18 -2.09 -8.64
N ARG A 595 -30.98 -3.17 -7.89
CA ARG A 595 -31.15 -3.19 -6.43
C ARG A 595 -29.91 -2.74 -5.68
N SER A 596 -28.71 -3.05 -6.18
CA SER A 596 -27.46 -2.59 -5.59
C SER A 596 -27.22 -1.09 -5.85
N ALA A 597 -27.73 -0.59 -6.97
CA ALA A 597 -27.72 0.82 -7.32
C ALA A 597 -29.15 1.33 -7.58
N PRO A 598 -30.00 1.46 -6.53
CA PRO A 598 -31.35 1.96 -6.72
C PRO A 598 -31.30 3.33 -7.39
N LEU A 599 -32.19 3.53 -8.37
CA LEU A 599 -32.38 4.83 -8.98
C LEU A 599 -32.76 5.80 -7.86
N ALA A 600 -31.84 6.71 -7.51
CA ALA A 600 -32.28 7.98 -6.94
C ALA A 600 -33.41 8.49 -7.84
N PRO A 601 -34.59 8.84 -7.29
CA PRO A 601 -35.75 9.21 -8.09
C PRO A 601 -35.26 10.21 -9.12
N LEU A 602 -35.45 9.84 -10.39
CA LEU A 602 -35.09 10.62 -11.56
C LEU A 602 -35.86 11.94 -11.46
N SER A 603 -35.35 12.91 -10.69
CA SER A 603 -35.73 14.29 -10.90
C SER A 603 -35.04 14.67 -12.20
N LEU A 604 -35.62 14.23 -13.34
CA LEU A 604 -35.26 14.61 -14.70
C LEU A 604 -35.21 16.14 -14.87
N ALA A 605 -35.63 16.91 -13.87
CA ALA A 605 -35.52 18.36 -13.78
C ALA A 605 -34.16 18.91 -13.29
N ARG A 606 -33.23 18.11 -12.75
CA ARG A 606 -31.95 18.65 -12.27
C ARG A 606 -30.98 18.89 -13.42
N ALA A 607 -30.61 20.15 -13.60
CA ALA A 607 -29.51 20.56 -14.47
C ALA A 607 -28.23 19.82 -14.07
N CYS A 608 -27.43 19.39 -15.05
CA CYS A 608 -26.13 18.78 -14.77
C CYS A 608 -25.27 19.79 -13.99
N ARG A 609 -24.89 19.44 -12.76
CA ARG A 609 -24.00 20.26 -11.94
C ARG A 609 -22.59 19.73 -12.10
N LEU A 610 -21.67 20.62 -12.46
CA LEU A 610 -20.24 20.34 -12.32
C LEU A 610 -19.91 20.45 -10.82
N PRO A 611 -19.27 19.44 -10.21
CA PRO A 611 -18.85 19.53 -8.82
C PRO A 611 -17.86 20.67 -8.64
N LYS A 612 -17.88 21.27 -7.46
CA LYS A 612 -16.96 22.35 -7.10
C LYS A 612 -15.55 21.75 -6.99
N GLY A 613 -14.55 22.43 -7.53
CA GLY A 613 -13.15 22.01 -7.38
C GLY A 613 -12.74 22.05 -5.92
N GLY A 614 -12.79 20.91 -5.24
CA GLY A 614 -12.15 20.67 -3.96
C GLY A 614 -10.87 19.86 -4.15
N GLU A 615 -10.15 19.63 -3.06
CA GLU A 615 -9.08 18.63 -3.04
C GLU A 615 -9.67 17.26 -3.37
N GLN A 616 -9.23 16.69 -4.48
CA GLN A 616 -9.66 15.38 -4.96
C GLN A 616 -8.45 14.46 -4.94
N ALA A 617 -8.65 13.20 -4.57
CA ALA A 617 -7.62 12.18 -4.67
C ALA A 617 -7.17 12.00 -6.13
N ALA A 618 -5.97 11.43 -6.30
CA ALA A 618 -5.46 11.10 -7.63
C ALA A 618 -6.44 10.19 -8.39
N GLY A 619 -6.54 10.43 -9.70
CA GLY A 619 -7.29 9.55 -10.58
C GLY A 619 -6.58 8.20 -10.77
N TRP A 620 -7.33 7.24 -11.29
CA TRP A 620 -6.92 5.90 -11.64
C TRP A 620 -5.88 5.91 -12.77
N SER A 621 -4.80 5.18 -12.53
CA SER A 621 -3.71 4.99 -13.47
C SER A 621 -3.32 3.53 -13.67
N GLU A 622 -3.71 2.64 -12.74
CA GLU A 622 -3.35 1.23 -12.80
C GLU A 622 -4.13 0.49 -13.88
N VAL A 623 -3.50 -0.49 -14.52
CA VAL A 623 -4.06 -1.18 -15.69
C VAL A 623 -5.34 -1.91 -15.34
N GLU A 624 -5.40 -2.49 -14.15
CA GLU A 624 -6.54 -3.25 -13.61
C GLU A 624 -7.73 -2.31 -13.43
N GLN A 625 -7.51 -1.16 -12.81
CA GLN A 625 -8.54 -0.12 -12.62
C GLN A 625 -9.09 0.38 -13.96
N LEU A 626 -8.21 0.64 -14.93
CA LEU A 626 -8.59 1.08 -16.26
C LEU A 626 -9.30 -0.02 -17.06
N ALA A 627 -8.92 -1.29 -16.89
CA ALA A 627 -9.59 -2.44 -17.48
C ALA A 627 -11.01 -2.62 -16.90
N PHE A 628 -11.16 -2.52 -15.58
CA PHE A 628 -12.48 -2.51 -14.93
C PHE A 628 -13.35 -1.38 -15.50
N MET A 629 -12.79 -0.16 -15.54
CA MET A 629 -13.48 1.00 -16.07
C MET A 629 -13.91 0.79 -17.53
N ARG A 630 -13.10 0.12 -18.35
CA ARG A 630 -13.39 -0.15 -19.75
C ARG A 630 -14.56 -1.13 -19.91
N TYR A 631 -14.45 -2.29 -19.28
CA TYR A 631 -15.33 -3.42 -19.57
C TYR A 631 -16.60 -3.45 -18.72
N GLU A 632 -16.53 -3.02 -17.46
CA GLU A 632 -17.69 -3.04 -16.55
C GLU A 632 -18.47 -1.73 -16.53
N VAL A 633 -17.86 -0.61 -16.95
CA VAL A 633 -18.51 0.72 -16.90
C VAL A 633 -18.66 1.34 -18.29
N ALA A 634 -17.55 1.63 -18.98
CA ALA A 634 -17.57 2.41 -20.22
C ALA A 634 -18.28 1.71 -21.36
N ALA A 635 -17.90 0.47 -21.68
CA ALA A 635 -18.53 -0.31 -22.75
C ALA A 635 -20.06 -0.47 -22.57
N PRO A 636 -20.57 -0.93 -21.41
CA PRO A 636 -22.01 -1.03 -21.21
C PRO A 636 -22.72 0.33 -21.15
N LEU A 637 -22.07 1.38 -20.63
CA LEU A 637 -22.62 2.73 -20.64
C LEU A 637 -22.83 3.25 -22.07
N VAL A 638 -21.80 3.16 -22.92
CA VAL A 638 -21.87 3.69 -24.29
C VAL A 638 -22.83 2.85 -25.15
N ALA A 639 -22.86 1.53 -24.96
CA ALA A 639 -23.81 0.66 -25.66
C ALA A 639 -25.27 1.06 -25.36
N VAL A 640 -25.61 1.22 -24.07
CA VAL A 640 -26.98 1.53 -23.63
C VAL A 640 -27.37 2.98 -23.88
N ALA A 641 -26.42 3.92 -23.96
CA ALA A 641 -26.71 5.31 -24.25
C ALA A 641 -27.50 5.52 -25.56
N ARG A 642 -27.41 4.58 -26.52
CA ARG A 642 -28.13 4.61 -27.80
C ARG A 642 -29.59 4.18 -27.70
N ASP A 643 -29.93 3.30 -26.76
CA ASP A 643 -31.23 2.61 -26.75
C ASP A 643 -32.28 3.29 -25.84
N ASP A 644 -31.99 4.51 -25.34
CA ASP A 644 -32.73 5.24 -24.28
C ASP A 644 -32.92 4.43 -22.97
N ASP A 645 -32.31 3.27 -22.90
CA ASP A 645 -32.36 2.38 -21.75
C ASP A 645 -31.52 2.93 -20.57
N THR A 646 -31.89 2.50 -19.37
CA THR A 646 -31.15 2.82 -18.15
C THR A 646 -29.94 1.90 -18.01
N PRO A 647 -28.70 2.42 -17.92
CA PRO A 647 -27.48 1.62 -17.85
C PRO A 647 -27.25 1.09 -16.42
N PHE A 648 -28.14 0.21 -15.93
CA PHE A 648 -28.11 -0.30 -14.56
C PHE A 648 -26.80 -1.01 -14.21
N LEU A 649 -26.27 -1.82 -15.13
CA LEU A 649 -25.00 -2.55 -14.93
C LEU A 649 -23.84 -1.56 -14.80
N ALA A 650 -23.69 -0.65 -15.77
CA ALA A 650 -22.64 0.37 -15.72
C ALA A 650 -22.76 1.26 -14.48
N ARG A 651 -23.99 1.57 -14.03
CA ARG A 651 -24.23 2.36 -12.82
C ARG A 651 -23.78 1.64 -11.56
N ALA A 652 -24.13 0.36 -11.44
CA ALA A 652 -23.75 -0.42 -10.27
C ALA A 652 -22.23 -0.62 -10.21
N ALA A 653 -21.60 -0.93 -11.35
CA ALA A 653 -20.15 -1.01 -11.47
C ALA A 653 -19.46 0.34 -11.20
N ALA A 654 -19.98 1.46 -11.72
CA ALA A 654 -19.48 2.79 -11.44
C ALA A 654 -19.53 3.11 -9.94
N ARG A 655 -20.65 2.81 -9.27
CA ARG A 655 -20.80 3.05 -7.83
C ARG A 655 -19.79 2.23 -7.01
N GLN A 656 -19.58 0.99 -7.39
CA GLN A 656 -18.60 0.11 -6.76
C GLN A 656 -17.16 0.66 -6.93
N ALA A 657 -16.89 1.29 -8.05
CA ALA A 657 -15.63 1.98 -8.35
C ALA A 657 -15.46 3.35 -7.66
N GLY A 658 -16.47 3.86 -6.96
CA GLY A 658 -16.43 5.22 -6.40
C GLY A 658 -16.73 6.32 -7.43
N PHE A 659 -17.46 5.99 -8.49
CA PHE A 659 -18.02 6.92 -9.46
C PHE A 659 -19.53 7.04 -9.29
N GLU A 660 -20.07 8.17 -9.70
CA GLU A 660 -21.50 8.37 -9.82
C GLU A 660 -21.90 8.40 -11.30
N LEU A 661 -22.88 7.58 -11.66
CA LEU A 661 -23.55 7.61 -12.96
C LEU A 661 -25.01 8.02 -12.75
N LEU A 662 -25.36 9.23 -13.20
CA LEU A 662 -26.69 9.82 -13.00
C LEU A 662 -27.25 10.42 -14.29
N GLY A 663 -28.58 10.37 -14.40
CA GLY A 663 -29.30 11.11 -15.43
C GLY A 663 -29.41 12.58 -15.06
N CYS A 664 -29.09 13.49 -15.98
CA CYS A 664 -29.26 14.93 -15.80
C CYS A 664 -29.68 15.61 -17.11
N ARG A 665 -30.03 16.90 -17.06
CA ARG A 665 -30.24 17.72 -18.27
C ARG A 665 -29.07 18.66 -18.50
N LEU A 666 -28.41 18.51 -19.63
CA LEU A 666 -27.45 19.47 -20.17
C LEU A 666 -28.10 20.08 -21.40
N ALA A 667 -28.12 21.42 -21.50
CA ALA A 667 -28.74 22.09 -22.65
C ALA A 667 -30.23 21.78 -22.87
N GLY A 668 -30.95 21.35 -21.82
CA GLY A 668 -32.34 20.90 -21.98
C GLY A 668 -32.49 19.51 -22.60
N ARG A 669 -31.42 18.83 -23.02
CA ARG A 669 -31.43 17.43 -23.49
C ARG A 669 -31.07 16.46 -22.36
N PRO A 670 -31.67 15.27 -22.30
CA PRO A 670 -31.32 14.25 -21.31
C PRO A 670 -29.92 13.69 -21.58
N HIS A 671 -29.11 13.58 -20.54
CA HIS A 671 -27.76 13.03 -20.59
C HIS A 671 -27.54 12.04 -19.44
N TRP A 672 -26.61 11.11 -19.65
CA TRP A 672 -25.92 10.37 -18.61
C TRP A 672 -24.64 11.10 -18.24
N ALA A 673 -24.47 11.46 -16.96
CA ALA A 673 -23.27 12.06 -16.42
C ALA A 673 -22.50 11.03 -15.59
N LEU A 674 -21.24 10.82 -15.93
CA LEU A 674 -20.28 9.98 -15.20
C LEU A 674 -19.17 10.86 -14.63
N TYR A 675 -18.94 10.79 -13.32
CA TYR A 675 -17.84 11.47 -12.64
C TYR A 675 -17.50 10.78 -11.32
N SER A 676 -16.32 11.07 -10.77
CA SER A 676 -16.00 10.72 -9.37
C SER A 676 -16.15 11.95 -8.47
N PRO A 677 -16.86 11.86 -7.34
CA PRO A 677 -16.94 12.97 -6.39
C PRO A 677 -15.61 13.19 -5.67
N ASP A 678 -14.87 12.10 -5.42
CA ASP A 678 -13.70 12.08 -4.55
C ASP A 678 -12.38 12.06 -5.31
N ARG A 679 -12.39 11.81 -6.62
CA ARG A 679 -11.19 11.70 -7.46
C ARG A 679 -11.16 12.67 -8.63
N ALA A 680 -9.95 13.05 -9.02
CA ALA A 680 -9.69 13.95 -10.13
C ALA A 680 -9.78 13.23 -11.50
N GLU A 681 -10.95 12.69 -11.83
CA GLU A 681 -11.19 11.81 -13.00
C GLU A 681 -11.85 12.50 -14.20
N GLY A 682 -12.06 13.81 -14.16
CA GLY A 682 -12.80 14.53 -15.20
C GLY A 682 -14.31 14.22 -15.22
N PHE A 683 -14.99 14.64 -16.29
CA PHE A 683 -16.44 14.50 -16.47
C PHE A 683 -16.76 13.93 -17.84
N VAL A 684 -17.73 13.03 -17.90
CA VAL A 684 -18.28 12.54 -19.17
C VAL A 684 -19.79 12.74 -19.17
N PHE A 685 -20.32 13.36 -20.22
CA PHE A 685 -21.75 13.51 -20.47
C PHE A 685 -22.08 12.86 -21.81
N LEU A 686 -23.01 11.91 -21.82
CA LEU A 686 -23.49 11.24 -23.03
C LEU A 686 -24.99 11.52 -23.22
N ALA A 687 -25.39 12.04 -24.37
CA ALA A 687 -26.79 12.24 -24.72
C ALA A 687 -27.53 10.88 -24.78
N LYS A 688 -28.79 10.85 -24.36
CA LYS A 688 -29.61 9.63 -24.40
C LYS A 688 -30.34 9.49 -25.72
N GLY A 689 -30.34 8.28 -26.29
CA GLY A 689 -31.14 7.91 -27.46
C GLY A 689 -30.58 8.40 -28.79
N GLU A 690 -29.33 8.85 -28.84
CA GLU A 690 -28.73 9.50 -30.01
C GLU A 690 -27.56 8.68 -30.55
N GLU A 691 -27.34 8.73 -31.86
CA GLU A 691 -26.15 8.13 -32.45
C GLU A 691 -24.89 8.95 -32.10
N PRO A 692 -23.75 8.31 -31.80
CA PRO A 692 -22.55 9.02 -31.34
C PRO A 692 -21.84 9.77 -32.47
N LYS A 693 -22.46 10.79 -33.09
CA LYS A 693 -21.93 11.50 -34.26
C LYS A 693 -21.00 12.64 -33.88
N ARG A 694 -21.38 13.42 -32.88
CA ARG A 694 -20.72 14.68 -32.50
C ARG A 694 -20.18 14.59 -31.09
N ALA A 695 -18.89 14.77 -30.91
CA ALA A 695 -18.28 14.79 -29.58
C ALA A 695 -17.48 16.07 -29.35
N VAL A 696 -17.64 16.67 -28.17
CA VAL A 696 -16.83 17.78 -27.69
C VAL A 696 -15.90 17.27 -26.59
N LEU A 697 -14.61 17.52 -26.73
CA LEU A 697 -13.59 17.14 -25.77
C LEU A 697 -12.89 18.40 -25.26
N GLY A 698 -13.10 18.76 -24.00
CA GLY A 698 -12.44 19.88 -23.35
C GLY A 698 -11.37 19.41 -22.35
N TYR A 699 -10.32 20.21 -22.20
CA TYR A 699 -9.31 20.02 -21.17
C TYR A 699 -9.39 21.08 -20.11
N ARG A 700 -9.47 20.67 -18.85
CA ARG A 700 -9.26 21.57 -17.71
C ARG A 700 -7.77 21.87 -17.60
N SER A 701 -7.40 23.15 -17.53
CA SER A 701 -6.08 23.53 -17.00
C SER A 701 -6.20 23.68 -15.49
N GLU A 702 -5.14 23.39 -14.73
CA GLU A 702 -5.15 23.43 -13.25
C GLU A 702 -5.78 24.71 -12.69
N ASP A 703 -5.57 25.84 -13.38
CA ASP A 703 -6.07 27.15 -12.98
C ASP A 703 -7.32 27.63 -13.72
N SER A 704 -7.93 26.86 -14.64
CA SER A 704 -9.06 27.39 -15.42
C SER A 704 -10.22 26.45 -15.70
N LEU A 705 -11.41 26.93 -15.34
CA LEU A 705 -12.71 26.36 -15.73
C LEU A 705 -13.19 26.87 -17.10
N LEU A 706 -12.45 27.76 -17.76
CA LEU A 706 -12.85 28.38 -19.02
C LEU A 706 -13.05 27.35 -20.14
N PRO A 707 -12.13 26.41 -20.39
CA PRO A 707 -12.34 25.42 -21.46
C PRO A 707 -13.56 24.54 -21.18
N LEU A 708 -13.83 24.24 -19.92
CA LEU A 708 -15.03 23.48 -19.54
C LEU A 708 -16.32 24.26 -19.85
N ARG A 709 -16.39 25.54 -19.49
CA ARG A 709 -17.57 26.38 -19.77
C ARG A 709 -17.79 26.56 -21.27
N VAL A 710 -16.71 26.82 -22.01
CA VAL A 710 -16.75 26.98 -23.47
C VAL A 710 -17.14 25.67 -24.14
N GLY A 711 -16.55 24.54 -23.73
CA GLY A 711 -16.90 23.21 -24.22
C GLY A 711 -18.38 22.87 -23.99
N ALA A 712 -18.91 23.16 -22.80
CA ALA A 712 -20.33 22.97 -22.51
C ALA A 712 -21.25 23.88 -23.34
N ALA A 713 -20.86 25.13 -23.60
CA ALA A 713 -21.60 26.05 -24.46
C ALA A 713 -21.61 25.61 -25.93
N ILE A 714 -20.46 25.12 -26.43
CA ILE A 714 -20.34 24.56 -27.78
C ILE A 714 -21.17 23.28 -27.88
N HIS A 715 -21.04 22.36 -26.91
CA HIS A 715 -21.85 21.14 -26.85
C HIS A 715 -23.35 21.42 -26.93
N ARG A 716 -23.81 22.43 -26.19
CA ARG A 716 -25.21 22.89 -26.24
C ARG A 716 -25.63 23.32 -27.63
N ASN A 717 -24.87 24.23 -28.24
CA ASN A 717 -25.28 24.90 -29.47
C ASN A 717 -24.99 24.07 -30.73
N TRP A 718 -24.05 23.13 -30.64
CA TRP A 718 -23.70 22.20 -31.71
C TRP A 718 -24.52 20.89 -31.64
N GLU A 719 -25.36 20.78 -30.61
CA GLU A 719 -26.14 19.58 -30.31
C GLU A 719 -25.25 18.34 -30.21
N GLY A 720 -24.12 18.47 -29.51
CA GLY A 720 -23.19 17.37 -29.32
C GLY A 720 -23.86 16.17 -28.64
N ASP A 721 -23.42 14.97 -29.02
CA ASP A 721 -23.90 13.70 -28.45
C ASP A 721 -23.07 13.29 -27.24
N ALA A 722 -21.82 13.76 -27.16
CA ALA A 722 -20.99 13.59 -25.97
C ALA A 722 -20.15 14.83 -25.65
N LEU A 723 -20.00 15.10 -24.35
CA LEU A 723 -19.07 16.08 -23.81
C LEU A 723 -18.12 15.38 -22.83
N PHE A 724 -16.84 15.39 -23.16
CA PHE A 724 -15.75 14.89 -22.34
C PHE A 724 -14.98 16.07 -21.76
N VAL A 725 -14.65 16.01 -20.48
CA VAL A 725 -13.92 17.05 -19.76
C VAL A 725 -12.79 16.39 -19.01
N ALA A 726 -11.62 16.34 -19.61
CA ALA A 726 -10.45 15.70 -19.01
C ALA A 726 -9.70 16.66 -18.07
N ASN A 727 -9.14 16.13 -16.97
CA ASN A 727 -8.35 16.91 -16.01
C ASN A 727 -6.89 17.13 -16.44
N ARG A 728 -6.34 16.28 -17.32
CA ARG A 728 -4.94 16.37 -17.80
C ARG A 728 -4.85 16.40 -19.32
N SER A 729 -3.80 17.04 -19.84
CA SER A 729 -3.61 17.39 -21.26
C SER A 729 -3.24 16.23 -22.17
N ASP A 730 -3.71 16.29 -23.42
CA ASP A 730 -3.16 15.76 -24.70
C ASP A 730 -2.69 14.28 -24.81
N SER A 731 -2.63 13.50 -23.72
CA SER A 731 -2.09 12.12 -23.70
C SER A 731 -3.07 11.03 -24.12
N LEU A 732 -4.34 11.38 -24.39
CA LEU A 732 -5.49 10.48 -24.64
C LEU A 732 -5.29 9.33 -25.67
N LEU A 733 -4.17 9.29 -26.38
CA LEU A 733 -4.07 8.70 -27.72
C LEU A 733 -2.91 7.71 -27.88
N ARG A 734 -2.15 7.37 -26.82
CA ARG A 734 -1.13 6.29 -26.86
C ARG A 734 -1.47 5.13 -25.93
N SER A 735 -1.73 5.44 -24.66
CA SER A 735 -2.14 4.48 -23.64
C SER A 735 -3.17 5.19 -22.77
N PRO A 736 -4.28 4.54 -22.39
CA PRO A 736 -5.19 5.14 -21.43
C PRO A 736 -4.43 5.36 -20.12
N HIS A 737 -4.42 6.61 -19.65
CA HIS A 737 -3.82 7.01 -18.37
C HIS A 737 -4.86 7.56 -17.40
N SER A 738 -6.12 7.62 -17.82
CA SER A 738 -7.23 8.11 -17.00
C SER A 738 -8.55 7.43 -17.38
N THR A 739 -9.53 7.57 -16.50
CA THR A 739 -10.90 7.11 -16.76
C THR A 739 -11.52 7.76 -17.99
N VAL A 740 -11.29 9.06 -18.21
CA VAL A 740 -11.81 9.76 -19.41
C VAL A 740 -11.23 9.16 -20.68
N ASP A 741 -9.95 8.78 -20.66
CA ASP A 741 -9.27 8.19 -21.82
C ASP A 741 -9.94 6.88 -22.22
N VAL A 742 -10.28 6.04 -21.24
CA VAL A 742 -10.96 4.76 -21.46
C VAL A 742 -12.36 4.96 -22.02
N VAL A 743 -13.15 5.86 -21.43
CA VAL A 743 -14.52 6.13 -21.92
C VAL A 743 -14.48 6.76 -23.31
N TRP A 744 -13.51 7.63 -23.57
CA TRP A 744 -13.26 8.21 -24.89
C TRP A 744 -12.95 7.14 -25.93
N GLN A 745 -12.06 6.18 -25.62
CA GLN A 745 -11.72 5.09 -26.53
C GLN A 745 -12.92 4.20 -26.86
N GLU A 746 -13.75 3.87 -25.86
CA GLU A 746 -14.98 3.10 -26.09
C GLU A 746 -16.03 3.90 -26.89
N TRP A 747 -16.16 5.19 -26.62
CA TRP A 747 -16.99 6.08 -27.44
C TRP A 747 -16.55 6.08 -28.90
N VAL A 748 -15.26 6.29 -29.13
CA VAL A 748 -14.66 6.29 -30.46
C VAL A 748 -14.85 4.95 -31.15
N ARG A 749 -14.71 3.81 -30.45
CA ARG A 749 -14.97 2.48 -31.02
C ARG A 749 -16.42 2.34 -31.50
N GLN A 750 -17.39 2.88 -30.77
CA GLN A 750 -18.80 2.83 -31.12
C GLN A 750 -19.19 3.74 -32.30
N GLN A 751 -18.27 4.60 -32.77
CA GLN A 751 -18.42 5.36 -34.01
C GLN A 751 -17.99 4.59 -35.25
N GLU A 752 -17.47 3.36 -35.10
CA GLU A 752 -17.15 2.51 -36.25
C GLU A 752 -18.41 2.20 -37.07
N GLY A 753 -18.34 2.46 -38.38
CA GLY A 753 -19.49 2.31 -39.28
C GLY A 753 -20.49 3.48 -39.28
N ILE A 754 -20.25 4.53 -38.49
CA ILE A 754 -21.06 5.77 -38.57
C ILE A 754 -20.51 6.66 -39.68
N ASP A 755 -21.39 7.23 -40.49
CA ASP A 755 -21.01 8.17 -41.54
C ASP A 755 -20.63 9.54 -40.97
N ASN A 756 -19.42 10.00 -41.31
CA ASN A 756 -18.88 11.32 -40.99
C ASN A 756 -18.97 11.74 -39.50
N PRO A 757 -18.52 10.92 -38.52
CA PRO A 757 -18.45 11.35 -37.14
C PRO A 757 -17.44 12.50 -37.01
N LEU A 758 -17.81 13.53 -36.26
CA LEU A 758 -17.00 14.73 -36.06
C LEU A 758 -16.69 14.91 -34.58
N THR A 759 -15.40 15.02 -34.27
CA THR A 759 -14.93 15.31 -32.92
C THR A 759 -14.30 16.68 -32.86
N PHE A 760 -14.76 17.52 -31.93
CA PHE A 760 -14.18 18.82 -31.65
C PHE A 760 -13.41 18.80 -30.32
N GLN A 761 -12.14 19.15 -30.36
CA GLN A 761 -11.26 19.15 -29.20
C GLN A 761 -10.81 20.57 -28.83
N LEU A 762 -11.17 21.01 -27.64
CA LEU A 762 -10.88 22.34 -27.12
C LEU A 762 -9.64 22.32 -26.21
N ARG A 763 -8.62 23.09 -26.57
CA ARG A 763 -7.33 23.16 -25.88
C ARG A 763 -6.97 24.59 -25.47
N ALA A 764 -6.16 24.70 -24.43
CA ALA A 764 -5.50 25.96 -24.09
C ALA A 764 -4.47 26.32 -25.16
N ARG A 765 -4.35 27.61 -25.50
CA ARG A 765 -3.37 28.11 -26.47
C ARG A 765 -1.94 27.68 -26.09
N PRO A 766 -1.14 27.14 -27.04
CA PRO A 766 0.24 26.76 -26.78
C PRO A 766 1.09 28.02 -26.60
N LYS A 767 2.12 27.93 -25.75
CA LYS A 767 3.01 29.08 -25.42
C LYS A 767 3.71 29.62 -26.67
N GLU A 768 3.95 28.76 -27.65
CA GLU A 768 4.64 29.05 -28.90
C GLU A 768 3.78 29.90 -29.86
N ALA A 769 2.45 29.92 -29.72
CA ALA A 769 1.55 30.70 -30.56
C ALA A 769 1.37 32.15 -30.05
N ALA A 770 2.47 32.88 -29.85
CA ALA A 770 2.48 34.20 -29.22
C ALA A 770 1.78 35.32 -30.02
N GLY A 771 1.75 35.20 -31.36
CA GLY A 771 1.38 36.29 -32.29
C GLY A 771 -0.11 36.54 -32.55
N LEU A 772 -1.03 35.75 -31.98
CA LEU A 772 -2.46 35.84 -32.28
C LEU A 772 -3.09 37.14 -31.78
N ARG A 773 -3.93 37.77 -32.62
CA ARG A 773 -4.69 38.99 -32.30
C ARG A 773 -5.60 38.77 -31.08
N ARG A 774 -5.66 39.75 -30.18
CA ARG A 774 -6.54 39.76 -28.98
C ARG A 774 -8.05 39.76 -29.28
N SER A 775 -8.45 39.96 -30.54
CA SER A 775 -9.85 39.99 -30.97
C SER A 775 -10.42 38.62 -31.34
N ILE A 776 -9.60 37.56 -31.30
CA ILE A 776 -10.00 36.19 -31.60
C ILE A 776 -10.22 35.49 -30.26
N ASP A 777 -11.30 34.72 -30.13
CA ASP A 777 -11.60 33.96 -28.91
C ASP A 777 -11.18 32.49 -29.02
N LEU A 778 -11.24 31.96 -30.25
CA LEU A 778 -10.98 30.57 -30.57
C LEU A 778 -10.38 30.45 -31.97
N VAL A 779 -9.25 29.76 -32.11
CA VAL A 779 -8.69 29.40 -33.42
C VAL A 779 -8.99 27.94 -33.72
N LEU A 780 -9.67 27.68 -34.82
CA LEU A 780 -10.06 26.34 -35.27
C LEU A 780 -9.07 25.81 -36.31
N VAL A 781 -8.50 24.65 -36.04
CA VAL A 781 -7.59 23.96 -36.95
C VAL A 781 -8.29 22.68 -37.42
N PRO A 782 -8.63 22.55 -38.72
CA PRO A 782 -9.18 21.31 -39.26
C PRO A 782 -8.13 20.20 -39.30
N ASP A 783 -8.57 18.94 -39.34
CA ASP A 783 -7.72 17.75 -39.40
C ASP A 783 -6.86 17.66 -40.67
N ARG A 784 -7.33 18.23 -41.78
CA ARG A 784 -6.62 18.34 -43.06
C ARG A 784 -6.52 19.81 -43.46
N LEU A 785 -5.30 20.27 -43.73
CA LEU A 785 -5.06 21.58 -44.34
C LEU A 785 -5.60 21.56 -45.77
N GLY A 786 -6.68 22.29 -46.04
CA GLY A 786 -7.40 22.26 -47.33
C GLY A 786 -8.84 22.73 -47.20
N GLU A 787 -9.74 22.22 -48.05
CA GLU A 787 -11.16 22.55 -47.96
C GLU A 787 -11.75 22.09 -46.60
N PRO A 788 -12.50 22.98 -45.91
CA PRO A 788 -13.09 22.65 -44.64
C PRO A 788 -14.05 21.46 -44.82
N PRO A 789 -13.97 20.43 -43.95
CA PRO A 789 -14.84 19.28 -44.09
C PRO A 789 -16.33 19.68 -44.03
N GLU A 790 -17.18 19.02 -44.80
CA GLU A 790 -18.65 19.06 -44.59
C GLU A 790 -18.98 18.90 -43.10
N GLY A 791 -19.91 19.73 -42.60
CA GLY A 791 -20.27 19.83 -41.17
C GLY A 791 -19.42 20.80 -40.34
N PHE A 792 -18.27 21.28 -40.84
CA PHE A 792 -17.44 22.25 -40.14
C PHE A 792 -18.08 23.65 -40.07
N GLY A 793 -18.88 24.01 -41.09
CA GLY A 793 -19.70 25.23 -41.09
C GLY A 793 -20.68 25.27 -39.91
N ASP A 794 -21.31 24.13 -39.61
CA ASP A 794 -22.24 24.00 -38.48
C ASP A 794 -21.51 24.20 -37.15
N LEU A 795 -20.31 23.61 -37.00
CA LEU A 795 -19.47 23.81 -35.82
C LEU A 795 -19.10 25.29 -35.63
N VAL A 796 -18.64 25.98 -36.68
CA VAL A 796 -18.34 27.42 -36.63
C VAL A 796 -19.59 28.24 -36.27
N SER A 797 -20.74 27.91 -36.85
CA SER A 797 -22.00 28.59 -36.55
C SER A 797 -22.42 28.42 -35.09
N SER A 798 -22.23 27.23 -34.52
CA SER A 798 -22.55 26.90 -33.13
C SER A 798 -21.66 27.66 -32.12
N MET A 799 -20.40 27.91 -32.48
CA MET A 799 -19.48 28.70 -31.66
C MET A 799 -19.86 30.18 -31.68
N ARG A 800 -20.28 30.70 -32.84
CA ARG A 800 -20.78 32.08 -32.95
C ARG A 800 -22.07 32.27 -32.15
N SER A 801 -22.98 31.30 -32.17
CA SER A 801 -24.18 31.34 -31.31
C SER A 801 -23.86 31.14 -29.83
N ALA A 802 -22.69 30.60 -29.49
CA ALA A 802 -22.16 30.58 -28.12
C ALA A 802 -21.55 31.93 -27.69
N GLY A 803 -21.56 32.94 -28.55
CA GLY A 803 -20.97 34.25 -28.30
C GLY A 803 -19.45 34.30 -28.52
N LEU A 804 -18.86 33.26 -29.11
CA LEU A 804 -17.43 33.21 -29.41
C LEU A 804 -17.15 33.82 -30.79
N ARG A 805 -15.95 34.35 -30.98
CA ARG A 805 -15.40 34.77 -32.28
C ARG A 805 -14.41 33.72 -32.80
N PRO A 806 -14.89 32.62 -33.40
CA PRO A 806 -14.02 31.60 -33.98
C PRO A 806 -13.38 32.11 -35.28
N VAL A 807 -12.11 31.80 -35.47
CA VAL A 807 -11.40 31.98 -36.75
C VAL A 807 -10.85 30.62 -37.18
N VAL A 808 -11.05 30.27 -38.44
CA VAL A 808 -10.48 29.04 -39.02
C VAL A 808 -9.05 29.34 -39.44
N ALA A 809 -8.10 28.58 -38.91
CA ALA A 809 -6.70 28.66 -39.29
C ALA A 809 -6.53 28.31 -40.76
N ASP A 810 -5.75 29.12 -41.46
CA ASP A 810 -5.26 28.85 -42.81
C ASP A 810 -3.75 28.58 -42.77
N GLY A 811 -3.16 28.25 -43.93
CA GLY A 811 -1.71 28.02 -44.04
C GLY A 811 -0.84 29.29 -43.91
N SER A 812 -1.37 30.38 -43.34
CA SER A 812 -0.59 31.61 -43.13
C SER A 812 0.38 31.47 -41.96
N ARG A 813 1.43 32.31 -41.97
CA ARG A 813 2.41 32.37 -40.88
C ARG A 813 1.81 32.77 -39.53
N GLU A 814 0.62 33.38 -39.50
CA GLU A 814 -0.05 33.81 -38.27
C GLU A 814 -0.47 32.62 -37.39
N TYR A 815 -0.79 31.47 -38.00
CA TYR A 815 -1.21 30.26 -37.30
C TYR A 815 -0.11 29.20 -37.16
N ALA A 816 1.11 29.52 -37.60
CA ALA A 816 2.26 28.63 -37.50
C ALA A 816 2.48 28.15 -36.04
N GLY A 817 2.65 26.85 -35.86
CA GLY A 817 2.82 26.21 -34.55
C GLY A 817 1.54 25.63 -33.94
N LEU A 818 0.36 26.12 -34.31
CA LEU A 818 -0.92 25.48 -33.93
C LEU A 818 -1.12 24.14 -34.66
N GLU A 819 -0.59 24.03 -35.88
CA GLU A 819 -0.64 22.85 -36.75
C GLU A 819 0.33 21.72 -36.35
N ALA A 820 1.31 21.99 -35.48
CA ALA A 820 2.37 21.03 -35.15
C ALA A 820 1.97 20.02 -34.04
N ARG A 821 1.00 20.36 -33.21
CA ARG A 821 0.55 19.55 -32.05
C ARG A 821 -0.62 18.56 -32.25
N PRO A 822 -1.38 18.52 -33.37
CA PRO A 822 -2.39 17.49 -33.59
C PRO A 822 -1.79 16.15 -34.08
N ALA A 823 -0.51 16.10 -34.49
CA ALA A 823 0.10 14.95 -35.16
C ALA A 823 -0.05 13.61 -34.41
N MET A 824 -0.06 13.62 -33.07
CA MET A 824 -0.23 12.40 -32.27
C MET A 824 -1.69 11.93 -32.19
N ALA A 825 -2.63 12.85 -32.05
CA ALA A 825 -4.06 12.58 -32.10
C ALA A 825 -4.47 12.04 -33.47
N MET A 826 -3.98 12.72 -34.51
CA MET A 826 -4.18 12.34 -35.90
C MET A 826 -3.65 10.94 -36.19
N ARG A 827 -2.56 10.47 -35.56
CA ARG A 827 -2.07 9.08 -35.76
C ARG A 827 -3.05 8.02 -35.25
N TYR A 828 -3.61 8.20 -34.05
CA TYR A 828 -4.61 7.28 -33.51
C TYR A 828 -5.88 7.27 -34.38
N PHE A 829 -6.31 8.46 -34.80
CA PHE A 829 -7.51 8.62 -35.59
C PHE A 829 -7.38 8.24 -37.07
N ASN A 830 -6.20 8.40 -37.67
CA ASN A 830 -5.91 7.95 -39.03
C ASN A 830 -5.97 6.42 -39.15
N GLY A 831 -5.78 5.69 -38.05
CA GLY A 831 -6.02 4.24 -38.01
C GLY A 831 -7.50 3.87 -38.11
N THR A 832 -8.41 4.85 -37.99
CA THR A 832 -9.86 4.63 -37.96
C THR A 832 -10.51 5.38 -39.12
N SER A 833 -10.68 4.69 -40.25
CA SER A 833 -11.12 5.28 -41.52
C SER A 833 -12.46 6.01 -41.41
N GLY A 834 -12.53 7.25 -41.92
CA GLY A 834 -13.77 8.01 -42.09
C GLY A 834 -14.11 9.02 -41.00
N ARG A 835 -13.33 9.11 -39.92
CA ARG A 835 -13.59 10.04 -38.82
C ARG A 835 -12.95 11.41 -39.05
N ARG A 836 -13.68 12.48 -38.70
CA ARG A 836 -13.25 13.88 -38.89
C ARG A 836 -12.97 14.54 -37.55
N TYR A 837 -11.96 15.42 -37.52
CA TYR A 837 -11.53 16.10 -36.29
C TYR A 837 -11.35 17.60 -36.48
N ALA A 838 -11.59 18.33 -35.41
CA ALA A 838 -11.39 19.77 -35.34
C ALA A 838 -10.72 20.12 -34.01
N PHE A 839 -9.66 20.91 -34.04
CA PHE A 839 -8.99 21.38 -32.83
C PHE A 839 -9.32 22.86 -32.63
N GLY A 840 -9.75 23.26 -31.44
CA GLY A 840 -9.99 24.64 -31.06
C GLY A 840 -8.98 25.10 -30.02
N TRP A 841 -8.23 26.14 -30.32
CA TRP A 841 -7.26 26.75 -29.41
C TRP A 841 -7.85 28.02 -28.79
N LEU A 842 -8.06 28.00 -27.47
CA LEU A 842 -8.58 29.15 -26.73
C LEU A 842 -7.52 30.25 -26.58
N THR A 843 -7.83 31.43 -27.09
CA THR A 843 -6.96 32.61 -27.03
C THR A 843 -7.36 33.60 -25.93
N MET A 844 -8.52 33.40 -25.31
CA MET A 844 -9.00 34.21 -24.20
C MET A 844 -8.27 33.89 -22.89
N SER A 845 -8.01 34.91 -22.08
CA SER A 845 -7.60 34.77 -20.67
C SER A 845 -8.83 34.77 -19.76
N GLU A 846 -8.75 34.16 -18.57
CA GLU A 846 -9.90 34.02 -17.65
C GLU A 846 -10.62 35.34 -17.34
N GLY A 847 -9.90 36.45 -17.25
CA GLY A 847 -10.48 37.77 -16.98
C GLY A 847 -11.37 38.32 -18.10
N GLY A 848 -11.29 37.76 -19.31
CA GLY A 848 -12.09 38.18 -20.47
C GLY A 848 -13.41 37.43 -20.66
N ALA A 849 -13.62 36.32 -19.94
CA ALA A 849 -14.80 35.47 -20.07
C ALA A 849 -15.83 35.79 -18.98
N LYS A 850 -16.64 36.83 -19.21
CA LYS A 850 -17.83 37.14 -18.38
C LYS A 850 -19.11 36.76 -19.09
#